data_AF-A0A517QW62-F1
#
_entry.id   AF-A0A517QW62-F1
#
_cell.length_a   1.000
_cell.length_b   1.000
_cell.length_c   1.000
_cell.angle_alpha   90.00
_cell.angle_beta   90.00
_cell.angle_gamma   90.00
#
_symmetry.space_group_name_H-M   'P 1'
#
loop_
_entity.id
_entity.type
_entity.pdbx_description
1 polymer ?
#
loop_
_entity_poly.entity_id
_entity_poly.type
_entity_poly.pdbx_seq_one_letter_code
_entity_poly.pdbx_strand_id
1 'polypeptide(L)'
;MTTVAEPIADIYKQSRKLQAQAHRLIPGGCHTYAKGDDQFPQLAPGLIDHGKGCHVWDVDGNEFIEYGIGCRAVTLGHGYERVVEAARKEMGRGLNFTRPARIEVEAAEALLEMIPGGEMVKFAKNGSDVTTAAIKLARAATGRTHVALCASHPFFSIDDWFIGTTAIDAGIPQSVKDLSLTFRYNDIESVRNLFAGHSGQIAALILEPAKHEEPANNFLHEVQQLCRDNGTVLIFDEMITGFRWNNGGAQAEYGITPDLSTFGKALANGFSVSALVGKRDLMELGGLHHHGDRVFLLSTTHGAESHALAAAMATIRTYRDLPVVETLHRQGARLQDGLNEIIAAHGLSQHVKVPGRTCSLVFAALDRDGKSSQAFRTLLMQEIIRRGILAPSLVVSYAHTNDDIDRTIEAFDGALDVYEQALSDGPEHFLVGPPTNVVYRKQNGVHPGSWVQSHLQNAVVVAPLSEEIDLNSDQETEESDGEELHRLCETLYPICRSQTGHGVRRTLAQLQNLIPLDIHEVPTGTEVFDWVVPQEWNIRDASIRDQDGNRLIDFKDSNLHVVNGSVPCRETVTWNELKSHLHTLPEYPNWIPYRTAFHKHDWGFCLTQRQYNELERRGGEQAYEVCIDASIKDGSLTFGECFLPGESEEEVFISTHVCHPSLANDNLSGIAVATFLAKELSQRKRRFSYRFVFVPATIGAITWLALNDRQTDKIRHGLVLALLGDAGALNYRRSRSGDAEIDRVAAAVLRRDQHARLHDFEPYGYDQRQYCSPGFNLPMGTLTRTLDGQFPEYHTSADNLGFIKPESLANSLETCLSICSALERNQVYRSLNPKCEPRLGHHGLYESFGSGTDSKQLQRAVQWVLNFSDGTHSVVDIAERADFDFELIATAAERLEQCGLIEAVDDRSQLGMDNA
;
A
#
# COMPACT_ATOMS: atom_id res chain seq x y z
N MET A 1 -1.78 40.81 12.43
CA MET A 1 -2.42 40.10 11.31
C MET A 1 -1.45 40.09 10.13
N THR A 2 -0.83 38.95 9.88
CA THR A 2 0.05 38.72 8.72
C THR A 2 -0.14 37.26 8.33
N THR A 3 -1.31 36.95 7.78
CA THR A 3 -1.72 35.58 7.42
C THR A 3 -1.01 35.16 6.13
N VAL A 4 0.26 34.79 6.26
CA VAL A 4 0.98 34.05 5.22
C VAL A 4 0.49 32.60 5.29
N ALA A 5 -0.72 32.38 4.78
CA ALA A 5 -1.20 31.06 4.46
C ALA A 5 -0.49 30.61 3.18
N GLU A 6 0.71 30.05 3.32
CA GLU A 6 1.17 29.06 2.36
C GLU A 6 0.09 27.98 2.24
N PRO A 7 -0.26 27.52 1.03
CA PRO A 7 -1.37 26.60 0.86
C PRO A 7 -1.03 25.25 1.51
N ILE A 8 -1.61 24.98 2.68
CA ILE A 8 -1.46 23.72 3.46
C ILE A 8 -1.95 22.49 2.64
N ALA A 9 -2.57 22.72 1.48
CA ALA A 9 -2.83 21.72 0.45
C ALA A 9 -1.56 21.07 -0.15
N ASP A 10 -0.44 21.79 -0.22
CA ASP A 10 0.82 21.30 -0.81
C ASP A 10 1.72 20.53 0.18
N ILE A 11 1.55 20.72 1.50
CA ILE A 11 2.38 20.05 2.53
C ILE A 11 2.06 18.56 2.66
N TYR A 12 0.80 18.18 2.45
CA TYR A 12 0.29 16.80 2.56
C TYR A 12 -0.26 16.30 1.22
N LYS A 13 0.45 16.57 0.13
CA LYS A 13 -0.05 16.43 -1.24
C LYS A 13 -0.18 14.96 -1.67
N GLN A 14 0.89 14.18 -1.49
CA GLN A 14 0.88 12.73 -1.69
C GLN A 14 0.06 12.04 -0.61
N SER A 15 0.12 12.53 0.64
CA SER A 15 -0.65 12.00 1.77
C SER A 15 -2.14 12.06 1.48
N ARG A 16 -2.67 13.18 0.96
CA ARG A 16 -4.07 13.30 0.53
C ARG A 16 -4.41 12.46 -0.70
N LYS A 17 -3.50 12.36 -1.68
CA LYS A 17 -3.70 11.50 -2.87
C LYS A 17 -3.85 10.02 -2.45
N LEU A 18 -2.91 9.53 -1.64
CA LEU A 18 -2.89 8.16 -1.16
C LEU A 18 -4.00 7.90 -0.12
N GLN A 19 -4.39 8.87 0.70
CA GLN A 19 -5.55 8.78 1.60
C GLN A 19 -6.85 8.59 0.81
N ALA A 20 -7.05 9.36 -0.26
CA ALA A 20 -8.19 9.18 -1.16
C ALA A 20 -8.19 7.81 -1.87
N GLN A 21 -7.03 7.26 -2.23
CA GLN A 21 -6.89 5.90 -2.75
C GLN A 21 -7.18 4.85 -1.67
N ALA A 22 -6.67 5.04 -0.45
CA ALA A 22 -6.84 4.13 0.67
C ALA A 22 -8.31 3.98 1.07
N HIS A 23 -9.12 5.05 1.06
CA HIS A 23 -10.58 4.95 1.31
C HIS A 23 -11.36 4.22 0.21
N ARG A 24 -10.83 4.09 -1.01
CA ARG A 24 -11.42 3.23 -2.06
C ARG A 24 -11.08 1.76 -1.83
N LEU A 25 -9.82 1.48 -1.48
CA LEU A 25 -9.28 0.11 -1.35
C LEU A 25 -9.54 -0.54 0.01
N ILE A 26 -9.68 0.25 1.07
CA ILE A 26 -9.76 -0.21 2.47
C ILE A 26 -10.94 0.48 3.16
N PRO A 27 -11.88 -0.27 3.78
CA PRO A 27 -12.98 0.32 4.54
C PRO A 27 -12.50 1.27 5.65
N GLY A 28 -12.74 2.58 5.48
CA GLY A 28 -12.27 3.61 6.41
C GLY A 28 -10.79 3.99 6.26
N GLY A 29 -10.18 3.70 5.10
CA GLY A 29 -8.83 4.14 4.73
C GLY A 29 -7.68 3.38 5.43
N CYS A 30 -7.98 2.50 6.38
CA CYS A 30 -6.97 1.83 7.20
C CYS A 30 -7.47 0.51 7.80
N HIS A 31 -6.55 -0.40 8.11
CA HIS A 31 -6.88 -1.68 8.77
C HIS A 31 -7.04 -1.58 10.30
N THR A 32 -7.20 -0.38 10.86
CA THR A 32 -7.30 -0.18 12.32
C THR A 32 -8.01 1.14 12.61
N TYR A 33 -9.24 1.11 13.15
CA TYR A 33 -10.06 2.32 13.32
C TYR A 33 -9.38 3.45 14.13
N ALA A 34 -8.47 3.13 15.05
CA ALA A 34 -7.67 4.13 15.77
C ALA A 34 -6.66 4.92 14.90
N LYS A 35 -6.53 4.56 13.60
CA LYS A 35 -5.72 5.23 12.58
C LYS A 35 -6.57 5.90 11.48
N GLY A 36 -7.90 5.86 11.56
CA GLY A 36 -8.77 6.45 10.55
C GLY A 36 -8.73 7.98 10.57
N ASP A 37 -9.02 8.60 9.42
CA ASP A 37 -9.09 10.06 9.26
C ASP A 37 -9.99 10.74 10.30
N ASP A 38 -11.02 10.05 10.79
CA ASP A 38 -11.93 10.58 11.81
C ASP A 38 -11.31 10.67 13.21
N GLN A 39 -10.11 10.12 13.42
CA GLN A 39 -9.33 10.19 14.66
C GLN A 39 -8.25 11.30 14.65
N PHE A 40 -8.01 11.94 13.50
CA PHE A 40 -6.98 12.97 13.30
C PHE A 40 -7.58 14.27 12.71
N PRO A 41 -6.97 15.45 12.93
CA PRO A 41 -7.38 16.67 12.24
C PRO A 41 -7.16 16.54 10.73
N GLN A 42 -7.91 17.30 9.92
CA GLN A 42 -7.70 17.32 8.45
C GLN A 42 -6.29 17.84 8.05
N LEU A 43 -5.60 18.50 8.97
CA LEU A 43 -4.17 18.84 8.88
C LEU A 43 -3.32 17.83 9.68
N ALA A 44 -3.33 16.59 9.22
CA ALA A 44 -2.43 15.54 9.66
C ALA A 44 -1.94 14.74 8.43
N PRO A 45 -0.79 14.07 8.51
CA PRO A 45 -0.40 13.07 7.53
C PRO A 45 -1.44 11.93 7.52
N GLY A 46 -2.02 11.66 6.36
CA GLY A 46 -2.96 10.54 6.16
C GLY A 46 -2.25 9.19 6.05
N LEU A 47 -1.01 9.18 5.53
CA LEU A 47 -0.14 8.01 5.45
C LEU A 47 1.27 8.32 5.95
N ILE A 48 1.84 7.36 6.68
CA ILE A 48 3.23 7.32 7.13
C ILE A 48 4.01 6.37 6.22
N ASP A 49 5.20 6.78 5.78
CA ASP A 49 6.09 5.98 4.94
C ASP A 49 7.01 5.09 5.82
N HIS A 50 7.87 5.71 6.63
CA HIS A 50 8.82 5.00 7.48
C HIS A 50 9.04 5.67 8.85
N GLY A 51 9.83 5.02 9.71
CA GLY A 51 10.18 5.53 11.02
C GLY A 51 11.45 4.94 11.60
N LYS A 52 12.07 5.66 12.54
CA LYS A 52 13.34 5.31 13.17
C LYS A 52 13.44 5.93 14.56
N GLY A 53 13.70 5.13 15.59
CA GLY A 53 13.73 5.62 16.97
C GLY A 53 12.33 6.07 17.42
N CYS A 54 12.17 7.33 17.78
CA CYS A 54 10.86 7.95 18.04
C CYS A 54 10.32 8.81 16.87
N HIS A 55 11.04 8.89 15.74
CA HIS A 55 10.68 9.73 14.60
C HIS A 55 9.96 8.90 13.51
N VAL A 56 9.06 9.55 12.78
CA VAL A 56 8.42 9.04 11.56
C VAL A 56 8.42 10.09 10.46
N TRP A 57 8.36 9.64 9.21
CA TRP A 57 8.23 10.47 8.03
C TRP A 57 6.95 10.10 7.28
N ASP A 58 6.18 11.10 6.85
CA ASP A 58 5.05 10.88 5.98
C ASP A 58 5.46 10.68 4.50
N VAL A 59 4.49 10.33 3.66
CA VAL A 59 4.68 10.12 2.22
C VAL A 59 4.97 11.39 1.40
N ASP A 60 4.98 12.57 2.04
CA ASP A 60 5.45 13.85 1.48
C ASP A 60 6.86 14.21 2.01
N GLY A 61 7.41 13.42 2.94
CA GLY A 61 8.73 13.60 3.54
C GLY A 61 8.75 14.42 4.84
N ASN A 62 7.59 14.81 5.39
CA ASN A 62 7.52 15.58 6.63
C ASN A 62 7.90 14.71 7.85
N GLU A 63 8.83 15.18 8.67
CA GLU A 63 9.25 14.50 9.90
C GLU A 63 8.34 14.84 11.10
N PHE A 64 8.00 13.83 11.90
CA PHE A 64 7.31 13.99 13.18
C PHE A 64 7.94 13.16 14.30
N ILE A 65 7.92 13.68 15.53
CA ILE A 65 8.13 12.88 16.75
C ILE A 65 6.81 12.15 17.06
N GLU A 66 6.81 10.81 17.06
CA GLU A 66 5.61 9.98 17.26
C GLU A 66 5.46 9.54 18.73
N TYR A 67 4.29 9.80 19.32
CA TYR A 67 3.90 9.30 20.64
C TYR A 67 2.72 8.32 20.54
N GLY A 68 2.73 7.28 21.38
CA GLY A 68 1.79 6.17 21.24
C GLY A 68 2.18 5.15 20.17
N ILE A 69 3.47 5.12 19.81
CA ILE A 69 4.04 4.44 18.64
C ILE A 69 3.39 3.09 18.33
N GLY A 70 2.82 2.98 17.13
CA GLY A 70 2.18 1.75 16.65
C GLY A 70 1.03 1.27 17.55
N CYS A 71 0.17 2.19 18.02
CA CYS A 71 -0.89 1.91 19.01
C CYS A 71 -0.34 1.28 20.31
N ARG A 72 0.81 1.79 20.77
CA ARG A 72 1.60 1.36 21.95
C ARG A 72 2.28 -0.01 21.80
N ALA A 73 2.37 -0.55 20.58
CA ALA A 73 3.09 -1.80 20.30
C ALA A 73 4.61 -1.62 20.21
N VAL A 74 5.07 -0.48 19.71
CA VAL A 74 6.50 -0.15 19.65
C VAL A 74 6.88 0.59 20.93
N THR A 75 7.91 0.11 21.62
CA THR A 75 8.30 0.60 22.96
C THR A 75 9.80 0.81 23.11
N LEU A 76 10.61 0.10 22.32
CA LEU A 76 12.05 0.37 22.15
C LEU A 76 12.34 1.41 21.06
N GLY A 77 11.35 1.71 20.22
CA GLY A 77 11.46 2.59 19.06
C GLY A 77 11.39 1.83 17.72
N HIS A 78 11.10 2.56 16.64
CA HIS A 78 11.08 2.05 15.27
C HIS A 78 12.48 1.60 14.82
N GLY A 79 12.55 0.54 14.02
CA GLY A 79 13.80 0.05 13.44
C GLY A 79 14.85 -0.42 14.46
N TYR A 80 14.47 -0.72 15.71
CA TYR A 80 15.41 -1.02 16.79
C TYR A 80 16.28 -2.25 16.48
N GLU A 81 17.57 -1.99 16.20
CA GLU A 81 18.51 -2.90 15.53
C GLU A 81 18.55 -4.30 16.13
N ARG A 82 18.63 -4.42 17.47
CA ARG A 82 18.70 -5.72 18.17
C ARG A 82 17.49 -6.62 17.89
N VAL A 83 16.32 -6.04 17.65
CA VAL A 83 15.07 -6.76 17.38
C VAL A 83 14.95 -7.10 15.90
N VAL A 84 15.25 -6.13 15.02
CA VAL A 84 15.20 -6.31 13.56
C VAL A 84 16.22 -7.36 13.11
N GLU A 85 17.46 -7.30 13.59
CA GLU A 85 18.50 -8.27 13.24
C GLU A 85 18.18 -9.68 13.78
N ALA A 86 17.58 -9.79 14.97
CA ALA A 86 17.15 -11.09 15.49
C ALA A 86 16.07 -11.74 14.61
N ALA A 87 15.06 -10.97 14.19
CA ALA A 87 14.03 -11.44 13.26
C ALA A 87 14.65 -11.82 11.89
N ARG A 88 15.48 -10.93 11.31
CA ARG A 88 16.14 -11.13 10.01
C ARG A 88 17.02 -12.38 9.99
N LYS A 89 17.80 -12.60 11.05
CA LYS A 89 18.67 -13.76 11.20
C LYS A 89 17.90 -15.08 11.35
N GLU A 90 16.72 -15.05 11.99
CA GLU A 90 15.87 -16.23 12.12
C GLU A 90 15.11 -16.54 10.83
N MET A 91 14.68 -15.53 10.05
CA MET A 91 14.10 -15.76 8.70
C MET A 91 15.05 -16.55 7.80
N GLY A 92 16.37 -16.30 7.89
CA GLY A 92 17.40 -17.05 7.16
C GLY A 92 17.55 -18.53 7.52
N ARG A 93 16.76 -19.06 8.46
CA ARG A 93 16.70 -20.50 8.82
C ARG A 93 15.50 -21.22 8.24
N GLY A 94 14.59 -20.51 7.56
CA GLY A 94 13.28 -21.02 7.15
C GLY A 94 12.16 -20.65 8.13
N LEU A 95 10.92 -20.73 7.63
CA LEU A 95 9.70 -20.30 8.32
C LEU A 95 8.62 -21.39 8.24
N ASN A 96 7.63 -21.31 9.13
CA ASN A 96 6.38 -22.09 9.09
C ASN A 96 6.57 -23.62 8.92
N PHE A 97 7.34 -24.22 9.83
CA PHE A 97 7.69 -25.65 9.80
C PHE A 97 6.50 -26.57 10.18
N THR A 98 6.41 -27.74 9.56
CA THR A 98 5.41 -28.80 9.87
C THR A 98 5.51 -29.37 11.30
N ARG A 99 6.58 -29.05 12.03
CA ARG A 99 6.86 -29.50 13.41
C ARG A 99 7.41 -28.31 14.21
N PRO A 100 7.12 -28.22 15.53
CA PRO A 100 7.55 -27.09 16.33
C PRO A 100 9.05 -26.80 16.24
N ALA A 101 9.39 -25.53 16.07
CA ALA A 101 10.76 -25.05 16.01
C ALA A 101 11.37 -24.93 17.41
N ARG A 102 12.69 -25.11 17.52
CA ARG A 102 13.43 -24.97 18.80
C ARG A 102 13.12 -23.64 19.50
N ILE A 103 12.99 -22.55 18.74
CA ILE A 103 12.76 -21.20 19.25
C ILE A 103 11.41 -21.04 19.98
N GLU A 104 10.43 -21.93 19.75
CA GLU A 104 9.17 -21.92 20.50
C GLU A 104 9.37 -22.25 21.98
N VAL A 105 10.31 -23.15 22.27
CA VAL A 105 10.71 -23.50 23.65
C VAL A 105 11.51 -22.36 24.26
N GLU A 106 12.51 -21.85 23.56
CA GLU A 106 13.39 -20.78 24.07
C GLU A 106 12.63 -19.46 24.30
N ALA A 107 11.62 -19.16 23.48
CA ALA A 107 10.72 -18.02 23.68
C ALA A 107 9.76 -18.24 24.85
N ALA A 108 9.27 -19.47 25.05
CA ALA A 108 8.42 -19.81 26.19
C ALA A 108 9.18 -19.69 27.51
N GLU A 109 10.40 -20.24 27.59
CA GLU A 109 11.30 -20.11 28.73
C GLU A 109 11.60 -18.62 29.03
N ALA A 110 12.06 -17.86 28.02
CA ALA A 110 12.42 -16.46 28.20
C ALA A 110 11.26 -15.56 28.66
N LEU A 111 10.01 -15.87 28.27
CA LEU A 111 8.82 -15.14 28.72
C LEU A 111 8.37 -15.58 30.12
N LEU A 112 8.35 -16.88 30.42
CA LEU A 112 7.97 -17.39 31.74
C LEU A 112 8.96 -16.98 32.85
N GLU A 113 10.24 -16.79 32.51
CA GLU A 113 11.23 -16.17 33.42
C GLU A 113 10.88 -14.72 33.83
N MET A 114 10.09 -14.00 33.02
CA MET A 114 9.76 -12.58 33.28
C MET A 114 8.46 -12.40 34.07
N ILE A 115 7.48 -13.30 33.91
CA ILE A 115 6.09 -13.09 34.36
C ILE A 115 5.79 -13.85 35.67
N PRO A 116 5.63 -13.17 36.83
CA PRO A 116 5.50 -13.86 38.13
C PRO A 116 4.23 -14.70 38.23
N GLY A 117 4.39 -16.01 38.42
CA GLY A 117 3.28 -16.96 38.52
C GLY A 117 2.77 -17.52 37.19
N GLY A 118 3.44 -17.20 36.06
CA GLY A 118 3.24 -17.94 34.81
C GLY A 118 3.87 -19.32 34.87
N GLU A 119 3.10 -20.38 34.62
CA GLU A 119 3.60 -21.77 34.60
C GLU A 119 3.63 -22.37 33.19
N MET A 120 2.76 -21.87 32.30
CA MET A 120 2.67 -22.24 30.89
C MET A 120 2.34 -21.02 30.04
N VAL A 121 2.68 -21.10 28.76
CA VAL A 121 2.38 -20.07 27.76
C VAL A 121 1.88 -20.68 26.44
N LYS A 122 0.98 -19.98 25.76
CA LYS A 122 0.54 -20.24 24.40
C LYS A 122 0.68 -18.97 23.57
N PHE A 123 1.55 -19.00 22.57
CA PHE A 123 1.72 -17.89 21.62
C PHE A 123 0.60 -17.86 20.55
N ALA A 124 0.31 -16.66 20.07
CA ALA A 124 -0.52 -16.35 18.91
C ALA A 124 -0.08 -15.02 18.27
N LYS A 125 -0.92 -14.41 17.41
CA LYS A 125 -0.56 -13.23 16.61
C LYS A 125 -1.20 -11.93 17.12
N ASN A 126 -2.46 -11.99 17.54
CA ASN A 126 -3.25 -10.82 17.97
C ASN A 126 -3.65 -10.91 19.44
N GLY A 127 -3.96 -9.76 20.06
CA GLY A 127 -4.42 -9.74 21.46
C GLY A 127 -5.76 -10.46 21.66
N SER A 128 -6.69 -10.27 20.73
CA SER A 128 -7.99 -10.94 20.66
C SER A 128 -7.88 -12.47 20.72
N ASP A 129 -6.91 -13.04 19.99
CA ASP A 129 -6.67 -14.49 19.96
C ASP A 129 -6.51 -15.05 21.38
N VAL A 130 -5.71 -14.37 22.22
CA VAL A 130 -5.32 -14.83 23.55
C VAL A 130 -6.31 -14.45 24.65
N THR A 131 -7.01 -13.30 24.55
CA THR A 131 -8.10 -12.97 25.48
C THR A 131 -9.30 -13.90 25.28
N THR A 132 -9.70 -14.17 24.04
CA THR A 132 -10.75 -15.15 23.72
C THR A 132 -10.34 -16.58 24.10
N ALA A 133 -9.06 -16.94 23.94
CA ALA A 133 -8.53 -18.21 24.45
C ALA A 133 -8.65 -18.33 25.98
N ALA A 134 -8.33 -17.27 26.73
CA ALA A 134 -8.49 -17.23 28.18
C ALA A 134 -9.96 -17.41 28.61
N ILE A 135 -10.90 -16.74 27.93
CA ILE A 135 -12.35 -16.93 28.13
C ILE A 135 -12.77 -18.39 27.89
N LYS A 136 -12.23 -19.05 26.85
CA LYS A 136 -12.53 -20.46 26.54
C LYS A 136 -12.00 -21.42 27.61
N LEU A 137 -10.79 -21.20 28.14
CA LEU A 137 -10.28 -21.96 29.28
C LEU A 137 -11.15 -21.75 30.53
N ALA A 138 -11.50 -20.51 30.85
CA ALA A 138 -12.31 -20.19 32.02
C ALA A 138 -13.71 -20.82 31.98
N ARG A 139 -14.38 -20.80 30.81
CA ARG A 139 -15.66 -21.48 30.59
C ARG A 139 -15.55 -22.99 30.79
N ALA A 140 -14.49 -23.61 30.27
CA ALA A 140 -14.24 -25.05 30.44
C ALA A 140 -13.88 -25.45 31.88
N ALA A 141 -13.06 -24.66 32.56
CA ALA A 141 -12.63 -24.90 33.94
C ALA A 141 -13.78 -24.79 34.96
N THR A 142 -14.74 -23.91 34.70
CA THR A 142 -15.86 -23.61 35.63
C THR A 142 -17.17 -24.31 35.25
N GLY A 143 -17.33 -24.74 33.99
CA GLY A 143 -18.62 -25.20 33.44
C GLY A 143 -19.66 -24.09 33.24
N ARG A 144 -19.24 -22.81 33.29
CA ARG A 144 -20.12 -21.63 33.27
C ARG A 144 -20.02 -20.86 31.95
N THR A 145 -20.96 -19.95 31.71
CA THR A 145 -21.11 -19.26 30.42
C THR A 145 -20.77 -17.77 30.45
N HIS A 146 -21.11 -17.04 31.52
CA HIS A 146 -20.99 -15.58 31.52
C HIS A 146 -19.55 -15.09 31.72
N VAL A 147 -19.23 -13.94 31.15
CA VAL A 147 -17.96 -13.22 31.33
C VAL A 147 -18.25 -11.87 31.96
N ALA A 148 -17.62 -11.57 33.09
CA ALA A 148 -17.63 -10.24 33.69
C ALA A 148 -16.47 -9.41 33.13
N LEU A 149 -16.74 -8.26 32.52
CA LEU A 149 -15.74 -7.37 31.95
C LEU A 149 -15.91 -5.93 32.45
N CYS A 150 -14.80 -5.18 32.50
CA CYS A 150 -14.80 -3.84 33.05
C CYS A 150 -15.38 -2.80 32.06
N ALA A 151 -16.50 -2.16 32.41
CA ALA A 151 -17.23 -1.21 31.56
C ALA A 151 -16.44 0.07 31.20
N SER A 152 -15.49 0.46 32.07
CA SER A 152 -14.63 1.63 31.87
C SER A 152 -13.38 1.34 31.04
N HIS A 153 -13.18 0.09 30.58
CA HIS A 153 -12.01 -0.29 29.78
C HIS A 153 -12.38 -0.36 28.29
N PRO A 154 -11.63 0.31 27.40
CA PRO A 154 -12.08 0.58 26.04
C PRO A 154 -11.94 -0.60 25.08
N PHE A 155 -11.16 -1.65 25.39
CA PHE A 155 -10.95 -2.77 24.46
C PHE A 155 -10.37 -4.02 25.14
N PHE A 156 -10.93 -5.20 24.86
CA PHE A 156 -10.37 -6.50 25.24
C PHE A 156 -10.20 -7.49 24.06
N SER A 157 -11.07 -7.43 23.04
CA SER A 157 -11.03 -8.32 21.87
C SER A 157 -11.80 -7.74 20.69
N ILE A 158 -11.51 -8.19 19.46
CA ILE A 158 -12.39 -7.96 18.30
C ILE A 158 -13.56 -8.95 18.24
N ASP A 159 -13.55 -10.00 19.06
CA ASP A 159 -14.57 -11.04 19.03
C ASP A 159 -15.89 -10.59 19.71
N ASP A 160 -17.00 -11.16 19.24
CA ASP A 160 -18.37 -10.81 19.61
C ASP A 160 -18.65 -10.66 21.10
N TRP A 161 -17.96 -11.44 21.95
CA TRP A 161 -18.15 -11.40 23.40
C TRP A 161 -17.75 -10.05 24.01
N PHE A 162 -16.79 -9.33 23.41
CA PHE A 162 -16.47 -7.97 23.81
C PHE A 162 -17.22 -6.94 22.96
N ILE A 163 -17.13 -7.04 21.62
CA ILE A 163 -17.72 -6.04 20.72
C ILE A 163 -19.24 -5.92 20.92
N GLY A 164 -19.92 -7.00 21.33
CA GLY A 164 -21.32 -7.03 21.70
C GLY A 164 -21.73 -6.14 22.89
N THR A 165 -20.77 -5.65 23.68
CA THR A 165 -20.98 -4.68 24.78
C THR A 165 -20.67 -3.23 24.38
N THR A 166 -20.24 -2.98 23.14
CA THR A 166 -19.85 -1.66 22.64
C THR A 166 -20.97 -0.96 21.87
N ALA A 167 -20.76 0.30 21.47
CA ALA A 167 -21.69 1.01 20.59
C ALA A 167 -21.65 0.53 19.11
N ILE A 168 -20.71 -0.33 18.72
CA ILE A 168 -20.53 -0.86 17.35
C ILE A 168 -20.90 -2.34 17.23
N ASP A 169 -21.83 -2.80 18.07
CA ASP A 169 -22.36 -4.15 18.22
C ASP A 169 -23.24 -4.67 17.06
N ALA A 170 -23.10 -4.12 15.86
CA ALA A 170 -23.88 -4.52 14.69
C ALA A 170 -23.48 -5.91 14.18
N GLY A 171 -24.44 -6.69 13.67
CA GLY A 171 -24.23 -8.07 13.21
C GLY A 171 -24.21 -9.13 14.33
N ILE A 172 -23.86 -8.76 15.56
CA ILE A 172 -23.73 -9.70 16.69
C ILE A 172 -25.11 -10.13 17.22
N PRO A 173 -25.41 -11.44 17.35
CA PRO A 173 -26.67 -11.94 17.90
C PRO A 173 -26.86 -11.59 19.38
N GLN A 174 -28.11 -11.33 19.79
CA GLN A 174 -28.44 -11.01 21.19
C GLN A 174 -27.97 -12.10 22.17
N SER A 175 -28.14 -13.38 21.80
CA SER A 175 -27.71 -14.54 22.59
C SER A 175 -26.19 -14.65 22.80
N VAL A 176 -25.37 -13.86 22.10
CA VAL A 176 -23.93 -13.71 22.38
C VAL A 176 -23.68 -12.53 23.32
N LYS A 177 -24.42 -11.42 23.16
CA LYS A 177 -24.36 -10.23 24.03
C LYS A 177 -24.80 -10.55 25.46
N ASP A 178 -25.84 -11.37 25.61
CA ASP A 178 -26.39 -11.81 26.90
C ASP A 178 -25.36 -12.60 27.75
N LEU A 179 -24.28 -13.11 27.14
CA LEU A 179 -23.20 -13.81 27.84
C LEU A 179 -22.16 -12.88 28.48
N SER A 180 -22.25 -11.57 28.23
CA SER A 180 -21.27 -10.57 28.70
C SER A 180 -21.89 -9.59 29.68
N LEU A 181 -21.31 -9.56 30.87
CA LEU A 181 -21.76 -8.83 32.05
C LEU A 181 -20.74 -7.74 32.38
N THR A 182 -21.16 -6.63 32.98
CA THR A 182 -20.29 -5.47 33.19
C THR A 182 -20.22 -5.00 34.65
N PHE A 183 -19.02 -4.56 35.06
CA PHE A 183 -18.75 -3.90 36.35
C PHE A 183 -17.92 -2.62 36.14
N ARG A 184 -17.72 -1.81 37.18
CA ARG A 184 -16.94 -0.55 37.12
C ARG A 184 -15.57 -0.71 37.80
N TYR A 185 -14.52 -0.15 37.21
CA TYR A 185 -13.20 -0.08 37.83
C TYR A 185 -13.24 0.76 39.12
N ASN A 186 -12.38 0.48 40.09
CA ASN A 186 -12.32 1.12 41.41
C ASN A 186 -13.62 1.09 42.26
N ASP A 187 -14.70 0.46 41.79
CA ASP A 187 -15.99 0.30 42.46
C ASP A 187 -16.22 -1.18 42.79
N ILE A 188 -15.74 -1.60 43.96
CA ILE A 188 -15.84 -3.00 44.41
C ILE A 188 -17.29 -3.43 44.67
N GLU A 189 -18.17 -2.51 45.04
CA GLU A 189 -19.58 -2.81 45.24
C GLU A 189 -20.26 -3.20 43.92
N SER A 190 -19.86 -2.60 42.79
CA SER A 190 -20.33 -3.05 41.47
C SER A 190 -19.98 -4.52 41.19
N VAL A 191 -18.80 -4.98 41.63
CA VAL A 191 -18.34 -6.37 41.50
C VAL A 191 -19.07 -7.30 42.46
N ARG A 192 -19.25 -6.90 43.72
CA ARG A 192 -20.02 -7.66 44.73
C ARG A 192 -21.47 -7.87 44.31
N ASN A 193 -22.12 -6.81 43.81
CA ASN A 193 -23.49 -6.88 43.30
C ASN A 193 -23.59 -7.78 42.05
N LEU A 194 -22.57 -7.79 41.18
CA LEU A 194 -22.55 -8.67 40.01
C LEU A 194 -22.48 -10.16 40.39
N PHE A 195 -21.60 -10.52 41.33
CA PHE A 195 -21.54 -11.89 41.87
C PHE A 195 -22.82 -12.29 42.62
N ALA A 196 -23.46 -11.36 43.33
CA ALA A 196 -24.75 -11.62 43.98
C ALA A 196 -25.88 -11.88 42.97
N GLY A 197 -25.96 -11.10 41.88
CA GLY A 197 -26.98 -11.27 40.84
C GLY A 197 -26.79 -12.52 39.96
N HIS A 198 -25.54 -12.91 39.70
CA HIS A 198 -25.18 -14.02 38.80
C HIS A 198 -24.43 -15.15 39.54
N SER A 199 -24.83 -15.42 40.78
CA SER A 199 -24.17 -16.40 41.66
C SER A 199 -24.01 -17.77 40.99
N GLY A 200 -22.77 -18.25 40.91
CA GLY A 200 -22.40 -19.52 40.26
C GLY A 200 -22.45 -19.53 38.72
N GLN A 201 -22.73 -18.39 38.05
CA GLN A 201 -22.94 -18.33 36.58
C GLN A 201 -21.80 -17.64 35.80
N ILE A 202 -20.88 -16.97 36.49
CA ILE A 202 -19.75 -16.24 35.91
C ILE A 202 -18.54 -17.18 35.79
N ALA A 203 -18.02 -17.37 34.58
CA ALA A 203 -16.84 -18.19 34.29
C ALA A 203 -15.53 -17.43 34.51
N ALA A 204 -15.49 -16.20 34.01
CA ALA A 204 -14.31 -15.33 34.00
C ALA A 204 -14.66 -13.92 34.48
N LEU A 205 -13.70 -13.27 35.12
CA LEU A 205 -13.69 -11.82 35.30
C LEU A 205 -12.41 -11.28 34.67
N ILE A 206 -12.54 -10.39 33.67
CA ILE A 206 -11.42 -9.82 32.90
C ILE A 206 -11.32 -8.30 33.07
N LEU A 207 -10.08 -7.81 33.29
CA LEU A 207 -9.75 -6.40 33.31
C LEU A 207 -8.29 -6.12 32.93
N GLU A 208 -8.03 -4.94 32.37
CA GLU A 208 -6.68 -4.34 32.39
C GLU A 208 -6.35 -4.00 33.85
N PRO A 209 -5.14 -4.31 34.36
CA PRO A 209 -4.81 -4.05 35.76
C PRO A 209 -4.88 -2.57 36.15
N ALA A 210 -4.51 -1.66 35.25
CA ALA A 210 -4.60 -0.20 35.40
C ALA A 210 -4.74 0.48 34.04
N LYS A 211 -5.18 1.76 34.01
CA LYS A 211 -5.44 2.49 32.76
C LYS A 211 -5.02 3.96 32.84
N HIS A 212 -5.99 4.86 33.00
CA HIS A 212 -5.77 6.29 33.27
C HIS A 212 -5.79 6.58 34.77
N GLU A 213 -6.48 5.73 35.53
CA GLU A 213 -6.47 5.67 36.97
C GLU A 213 -5.60 4.48 37.43
N GLU A 214 -4.96 4.65 38.58
CA GLU A 214 -4.33 3.58 39.34
C GLU A 214 -5.39 2.85 40.20
N PRO A 215 -5.13 1.60 40.63
CA PRO A 215 -6.04 0.86 41.50
C PRO A 215 -6.11 1.48 42.90
N ALA A 216 -7.27 2.03 43.25
CA ALA A 216 -7.54 2.63 44.56
C ALA A 216 -8.03 1.59 45.58
N ASN A 217 -7.91 1.90 46.87
CA ASN A 217 -8.60 1.19 47.97
C ASN A 217 -8.48 -0.35 47.93
N ASN A 218 -7.31 -0.89 47.56
CA ASN A 218 -7.07 -2.34 47.38
C ASN A 218 -7.98 -3.05 46.35
N PHE A 219 -8.65 -2.31 45.44
CA PHE A 219 -9.66 -2.83 44.50
C PHE A 219 -9.27 -4.15 43.82
N LEU A 220 -8.07 -4.23 43.22
CA LEU A 220 -7.62 -5.45 42.52
C LEU A 220 -7.44 -6.66 43.46
N HIS A 221 -7.04 -6.45 44.71
CA HIS A 221 -6.92 -7.52 45.72
C HIS A 221 -8.31 -8.02 46.14
N GLU A 222 -9.28 -7.10 46.33
CA GLU A 222 -10.66 -7.48 46.64
C GLU A 222 -11.34 -8.18 45.44
N VAL A 223 -11.07 -7.75 44.20
CA VAL A 223 -11.50 -8.46 42.98
C VAL A 223 -10.90 -9.87 42.92
N GLN A 224 -9.61 -10.04 43.21
CA GLN A 224 -8.97 -11.36 43.26
C GLN A 224 -9.61 -12.26 44.32
N GLN A 225 -9.91 -11.73 45.51
CA GLN A 225 -10.56 -12.50 46.55
C GLN A 225 -11.99 -12.88 46.17
N LEU A 226 -12.79 -11.96 45.62
CA LEU A 226 -14.14 -12.27 45.13
C LEU A 226 -14.15 -13.32 44.02
N CYS A 227 -13.18 -13.29 43.10
CA CYS A 227 -13.04 -14.32 42.07
C CYS A 227 -12.78 -15.71 42.69
N ARG A 228 -11.86 -15.80 43.65
CA ARG A 228 -11.56 -17.03 44.40
C ARG A 228 -12.78 -17.55 45.16
N ASP A 229 -13.43 -16.69 45.95
CA ASP A 229 -14.59 -17.04 46.78
C ASP A 229 -15.78 -17.56 45.94
N ASN A 230 -15.91 -17.08 44.70
CA ASN A 230 -16.95 -17.50 43.76
C ASN A 230 -16.50 -18.59 42.77
N GLY A 231 -15.26 -19.09 42.85
CA GLY A 231 -14.71 -20.07 41.90
C GLY A 231 -14.74 -19.59 40.44
N THR A 232 -14.29 -18.35 40.22
CA THR A 232 -14.30 -17.64 38.93
C THR A 232 -12.86 -17.32 38.53
N VAL A 233 -12.51 -17.50 37.26
CA VAL A 233 -11.14 -17.27 36.78
C VAL A 233 -10.86 -15.77 36.64
N LEU A 234 -9.86 -15.25 37.35
CA LEU A 234 -9.38 -13.89 37.19
C LEU A 234 -8.41 -13.81 36.00
N ILE A 235 -8.73 -12.95 35.03
CA ILE A 235 -7.92 -12.71 33.83
C ILE A 235 -7.42 -11.26 33.84
N PHE A 236 -6.11 -11.08 33.76
CA PHE A 236 -5.50 -9.76 33.55
C PHE A 236 -5.14 -9.54 32.08
N ASP A 237 -5.72 -8.50 31.49
CA ASP A 237 -5.31 -8.00 30.18
C ASP A 237 -4.09 -7.09 30.35
N GLU A 238 -2.90 -7.66 30.15
CA GLU A 238 -1.60 -6.98 30.23
C GLU A 238 -1.15 -6.41 28.87
N MET A 239 -2.05 -6.27 27.87
CA MET A 239 -1.74 -5.79 26.52
C MET A 239 -1.27 -4.32 26.44
N ILE A 240 -1.24 -3.60 27.56
CA ILE A 240 -0.74 -2.22 27.68
C ILE A 240 0.29 -2.09 28.81
N THR A 241 0.02 -2.72 29.96
CA THR A 241 0.84 -2.66 31.18
C THR A 241 2.05 -3.60 31.16
N GLY A 242 1.94 -4.73 30.46
CA GLY A 242 3.03 -5.69 30.27
C GLY A 242 4.23 -5.05 29.58
N PHE A 243 5.42 -5.22 30.17
CA PHE A 243 6.67 -4.58 29.73
C PHE A 243 6.61 -3.03 29.68
N ARG A 244 5.69 -2.40 30.43
CA ARG A 244 5.55 -0.93 30.47
C ARG A 244 5.40 -0.34 31.87
N TRP A 245 4.63 -0.99 32.75
CA TRP A 245 4.58 -0.64 34.19
C TRP A 245 5.79 -1.22 34.91
N ASN A 246 6.12 -2.46 34.57
CA ASN A 246 7.15 -3.28 35.18
C ASN A 246 7.60 -4.34 34.14
N ASN A 247 8.82 -4.86 34.28
CA ASN A 247 9.30 -5.96 33.44
C ASN A 247 8.45 -7.23 33.60
N GLY A 248 7.87 -7.46 34.79
CA GLY A 248 6.93 -8.57 35.06
C GLY A 248 5.45 -8.22 34.87
N GLY A 249 5.13 -7.09 34.23
CA GLY A 249 3.76 -6.60 34.08
C GLY A 249 3.18 -5.97 35.34
N ALA A 250 1.95 -5.45 35.24
CA ALA A 250 1.26 -4.87 36.38
C ALA A 250 0.91 -5.91 37.47
N GLN A 251 0.84 -7.20 37.14
CA GLN A 251 0.79 -8.29 38.12
C GLN A 251 2.00 -8.29 39.08
N ALA A 252 3.20 -7.96 38.58
CA ALA A 252 4.37 -7.76 39.43
C ALA A 252 4.31 -6.45 40.22
N GLU A 253 3.89 -5.38 39.55
CA GLU A 253 3.82 -4.02 40.11
C GLU A 253 2.89 -3.91 41.32
N TYR A 254 1.69 -4.50 41.24
CA TYR A 254 0.67 -4.45 42.29
C TYR A 254 0.72 -5.66 43.25
N GLY A 255 1.60 -6.64 43.00
CA GLY A 255 1.79 -7.82 43.85
C GLY A 255 0.69 -8.89 43.73
N ILE A 256 0.03 -9.00 42.56
CA ILE A 256 -1.19 -9.80 42.38
C ILE A 256 -0.99 -10.84 41.27
N THR A 257 -1.04 -12.12 41.63
CA THR A 257 -1.04 -13.23 40.65
C THR A 257 -2.47 -13.48 40.13
N PRO A 258 -2.79 -13.19 38.86
CA PRO A 258 -4.05 -13.62 38.24
C PRO A 258 -4.03 -15.14 37.98
N ASP A 259 -5.16 -15.70 37.53
CA ASP A 259 -5.21 -17.11 37.13
C ASP A 259 -4.71 -17.30 35.69
N LEU A 260 -5.00 -16.33 34.83
CA LEU A 260 -4.48 -16.18 33.47
C LEU A 260 -4.12 -14.71 33.20
N SER A 261 -3.12 -14.45 32.36
CA SER A 261 -2.79 -13.11 31.86
C SER A 261 -2.43 -13.10 30.39
N THR A 262 -2.72 -12.00 29.70
CA THR A 262 -2.54 -11.89 28.24
C THR A 262 -1.61 -10.75 27.85
N PHE A 263 -0.55 -11.08 27.13
CA PHE A 263 0.51 -10.16 26.70
C PHE A 263 0.57 -10.03 25.17
N GLY A 264 1.18 -8.95 24.70
CA GLY A 264 1.42 -8.65 23.28
C GLY A 264 2.09 -7.29 23.16
N LYS A 265 1.89 -6.59 22.04
CA LYS A 265 2.34 -5.20 21.84
C LYS A 265 3.84 -5.02 22.16
N ALA A 266 4.15 -4.44 23.31
CA ALA A 266 5.50 -4.19 23.80
C ALA A 266 6.37 -5.47 23.86
N LEU A 267 5.75 -6.65 24.01
CA LEU A 267 6.40 -7.98 24.02
C LEU A 267 7.36 -8.21 22.84
N ALA A 268 7.07 -7.68 21.65
CA ALA A 268 7.86 -7.91 20.44
C ALA A 268 8.16 -6.63 19.63
N ASN A 269 8.06 -5.46 20.27
CA ASN A 269 8.38 -4.14 19.71
C ASN A 269 7.84 -3.91 18.28
N GLY A 270 6.54 -4.10 18.08
CA GLY A 270 5.86 -3.89 16.79
C GLY A 270 5.74 -5.14 15.90
N PHE A 271 6.51 -6.21 16.13
CA PHE A 271 6.24 -7.50 15.49
C PHE A 271 4.95 -8.13 16.05
N SER A 272 4.19 -8.81 15.20
CA SER A 272 2.97 -9.51 15.62
C SER A 272 3.33 -10.78 16.41
N VAL A 273 3.21 -10.66 17.74
CA VAL A 273 3.20 -11.74 18.74
C VAL A 273 2.23 -11.36 19.86
N SER A 274 1.44 -12.33 20.31
CA SER A 274 0.72 -12.29 21.57
C SER A 274 0.94 -13.58 22.35
N ALA A 275 0.66 -13.57 23.65
CA ALA A 275 0.86 -14.70 24.55
C ALA A 275 -0.26 -14.78 25.59
N LEU A 276 -0.89 -15.95 25.71
CA LEU A 276 -1.67 -16.34 26.89
C LEU A 276 -0.73 -17.03 27.87
N VAL A 277 -0.56 -16.48 29.07
CA VAL A 277 0.26 -17.00 30.16
C VAL A 277 -0.65 -17.36 31.34
N GLY A 278 -0.29 -18.37 32.12
CA GLY A 278 -1.00 -18.64 33.38
C GLY A 278 -0.69 -19.99 33.99
N LYS A 279 -1.59 -20.44 34.87
CA LYS A 279 -1.47 -21.68 35.63
C LYS A 279 -1.61 -22.93 34.75
N ARG A 280 -0.87 -23.98 35.10
CA ARG A 280 -0.78 -25.24 34.36
C ARG A 280 -2.10 -26.01 34.32
N ASP A 281 -2.85 -26.00 35.43
CA ASP A 281 -4.14 -26.68 35.56
C ASP A 281 -5.20 -26.14 34.59
N LEU A 282 -5.25 -24.81 34.40
CA LEU A 282 -6.09 -24.16 33.40
C LEU A 282 -5.55 -24.37 31.98
N MET A 283 -4.25 -24.20 31.77
CA MET A 283 -3.64 -24.23 30.43
C MET A 283 -3.68 -25.64 29.79
N GLU A 284 -3.55 -26.72 30.57
CA GLU A 284 -3.65 -28.11 30.05
C GLU A 284 -5.07 -28.51 29.62
N LEU A 285 -6.13 -27.78 29.98
CA LEU A 285 -7.48 -28.00 29.41
C LEU A 285 -7.51 -27.76 27.89
N GLY A 286 -6.57 -26.96 27.38
CA GLY A 286 -6.32 -26.76 25.96
C GLY A 286 -5.26 -27.67 25.36
N GLY A 287 -4.67 -28.57 26.16
CA GLY A 287 -3.49 -29.35 25.84
C GLY A 287 -3.81 -30.82 25.50
N LEU A 288 -3.05 -31.71 26.14
CA LEU A 288 -3.15 -33.16 26.00
C LEU A 288 -3.05 -33.90 27.35
N HIS A 289 -2.67 -33.24 28.44
CA HIS A 289 -2.40 -33.89 29.73
C HIS A 289 -3.55 -33.75 30.73
N HIS A 290 -4.79 -33.94 30.24
CA HIS A 290 -6.01 -33.95 31.05
C HIS A 290 -6.99 -35.04 30.55
N HIS A 291 -8.04 -35.33 31.34
CA HIS A 291 -9.04 -36.38 31.04
C HIS A 291 -10.47 -35.86 30.85
N GLY A 292 -10.65 -34.54 30.73
CA GLY A 292 -11.94 -33.90 30.48
C GLY A 292 -12.17 -33.60 28.99
N ASP A 293 -13.28 -32.94 28.68
CA ASP A 293 -13.58 -32.47 27.32
C ASP A 293 -12.49 -31.49 26.84
N ARG A 294 -11.91 -31.77 25.66
CA ARG A 294 -10.78 -31.01 25.13
C ARG A 294 -11.20 -29.63 24.66
N VAL A 295 -10.60 -28.57 25.22
CA VAL A 295 -10.77 -27.22 24.70
C VAL A 295 -9.96 -27.09 23.41
N PHE A 296 -10.61 -26.76 22.29
CA PHE A 296 -9.91 -26.24 21.12
C PHE A 296 -9.39 -24.84 21.44
N LEU A 297 -8.22 -24.75 22.09
CA LEU A 297 -7.69 -23.51 22.65
C LEU A 297 -7.33 -22.49 21.57
N LEU A 298 -6.20 -22.71 20.90
CA LEU A 298 -5.65 -21.90 19.82
C LEU A 298 -4.85 -22.79 18.87
N SER A 299 -5.25 -22.79 17.60
CA SER A 299 -4.54 -23.47 16.51
C SER A 299 -4.60 -22.59 15.27
N THR A 300 -3.54 -21.84 15.01
CA THR A 300 -3.41 -20.89 13.92
C THR A 300 -2.10 -21.15 13.18
N THR A 301 -2.13 -21.17 11.84
CA THR A 301 -0.97 -21.54 11.00
C THR A 301 0.29 -20.75 11.33
N HIS A 302 0.13 -19.45 11.57
CA HIS A 302 1.22 -18.52 11.85
C HIS A 302 1.38 -18.19 13.35
N GLY A 303 0.75 -18.95 14.25
CA GLY A 303 0.68 -18.61 15.68
C GLY A 303 2.01 -18.60 16.43
N ALA A 304 3.05 -19.24 15.89
CA ALA A 304 4.36 -19.39 16.51
C ALA A 304 5.51 -19.13 15.51
N GLU A 305 5.34 -18.17 14.60
CA GLU A 305 6.37 -17.86 13.59
C GLU A 305 7.72 -17.47 14.20
N SER A 306 8.77 -18.20 13.79
CA SER A 306 10.12 -18.12 14.35
C SER A 306 10.70 -16.70 14.33
N HIS A 307 10.56 -15.95 13.24
CA HIS A 307 11.06 -14.58 13.15
C HIS A 307 10.42 -13.63 14.17
N ALA A 308 9.13 -13.81 14.47
CA ALA A 308 8.39 -12.98 15.41
C ALA A 308 8.73 -13.38 16.86
N LEU A 309 8.91 -14.67 17.12
CA LEU A 309 9.45 -15.15 18.41
C LEU A 309 10.90 -14.69 18.64
N ALA A 310 11.73 -14.62 17.61
CA ALA A 310 13.08 -14.05 17.70
C ALA A 310 13.05 -12.55 18.05
N ALA A 311 12.13 -11.78 17.46
CA ALA A 311 11.87 -10.39 17.84
C ALA A 311 11.42 -10.26 19.30
N ALA A 312 10.49 -11.12 19.77
CA ALA A 312 10.05 -11.15 21.16
C ALA A 312 11.20 -11.47 22.13
N MET A 313 12.00 -12.51 21.85
CA MET A 313 13.16 -12.86 22.68
C MET A 313 14.23 -11.76 22.71
N ALA A 314 14.47 -11.06 21.59
CA ALA A 314 15.39 -9.92 21.54
C ALA A 314 14.86 -8.71 22.32
N THR A 315 13.54 -8.51 22.30
CA THR A 315 12.84 -7.49 23.08
C THR A 315 12.95 -7.81 24.58
N ILE A 316 12.59 -9.02 25.00
CA ILE A 316 12.71 -9.51 26.39
C ILE A 316 14.14 -9.36 26.93
N ARG A 317 15.16 -9.76 26.16
CA ARG A 317 16.57 -9.53 26.54
C ARG A 317 16.87 -8.05 26.71
N THR A 318 16.39 -7.19 25.81
CA THR A 318 16.62 -5.74 25.91
C THR A 318 15.98 -5.15 27.18
N TYR A 319 14.80 -5.61 27.59
CA TYR A 319 14.17 -5.25 28.87
C TYR A 319 14.93 -5.77 30.10
N ARG A 320 15.62 -6.91 29.99
CA ARG A 320 16.44 -7.51 31.04
C ARG A 320 17.81 -6.85 31.19
N ASP A 321 18.41 -6.45 30.06
CA ASP A 321 19.80 -5.97 29.97
C ASP A 321 19.93 -4.43 30.09
N LEU A 322 18.86 -3.67 29.80
CA LEU A 322 18.86 -2.20 29.78
C LEU A 322 17.74 -1.63 30.66
N PRO A 323 17.90 -0.41 31.22
CA PRO A 323 16.90 0.24 32.08
C PRO A 323 15.75 0.84 31.26
N VAL A 324 14.98 -0.02 30.59
CA VAL A 324 13.92 0.38 29.65
C VAL A 324 12.75 1.00 30.39
N VAL A 325 12.16 0.30 31.36
CA VAL A 325 10.97 0.75 32.09
C VAL A 325 11.26 2.01 32.92
N GLU A 326 12.43 2.10 33.55
CA GLU A 326 12.87 3.28 34.28
C GLU A 326 13.07 4.48 33.35
N THR A 327 13.47 4.24 32.10
CA THR A 327 13.58 5.28 31.06
C THR A 327 12.21 5.74 30.56
N LEU A 328 11.25 4.82 30.36
CA LEU A 328 9.87 5.20 30.06
C LEU A 328 9.27 6.04 31.19
N HIS A 329 9.51 5.68 32.45
CA HIS A 329 9.05 6.48 33.59
C HIS A 329 9.74 7.84 33.70
N ARG A 330 11.05 7.92 33.44
CA ARG A 330 11.83 9.16 33.50
C ARG A 330 11.45 10.16 32.40
N GLN A 331 11.40 9.73 31.14
CA GLN A 331 11.01 10.62 30.04
C GLN A 331 9.53 11.01 30.15
N GLY A 332 8.69 10.07 30.58
CA GLY A 332 7.29 10.33 30.92
C GLY A 332 7.11 11.37 32.01
N ALA A 333 7.92 11.33 33.08
CA ALA A 333 7.90 12.34 34.14
C ALA A 333 8.33 13.71 33.61
N ARG A 334 9.47 13.80 32.90
CA ARG A 334 9.94 15.05 32.26
C ARG A 334 8.86 15.68 31.39
N LEU A 335 8.18 14.88 30.58
CA LEU A 335 7.09 15.32 29.71
C LEU A 335 5.87 15.78 30.52
N GLN A 336 5.45 15.02 31.54
CA GLN A 336 4.30 15.38 32.36
C GLN A 336 4.54 16.68 33.14
N ASP A 337 5.71 16.81 33.78
CA ASP A 337 6.08 17.97 34.58
C ASP A 337 6.20 19.23 33.70
N GLY A 338 6.96 19.14 32.59
CA GLY A 338 7.14 20.27 31.66
C GLY A 338 5.86 20.71 30.98
N LEU A 339 5.00 19.77 30.55
CA LEU A 339 3.67 20.11 29.99
C LEU A 339 2.77 20.76 31.05
N ASN A 340 2.78 20.27 32.30
CA ASN A 340 2.00 20.89 33.38
C ASN A 340 2.50 22.30 33.73
N GLU A 341 3.82 22.56 33.64
CA GLU A 341 4.41 23.88 33.87
C GLU A 341 3.95 24.91 32.83
N ILE A 342 4.03 24.60 31.53
CA ILE A 342 3.53 25.51 30.47
C ILE A 342 2.01 25.68 30.54
N ILE A 343 1.24 24.60 30.80
CA ILE A 343 -0.22 24.68 30.96
C ILE A 343 -0.59 25.59 32.15
N ALA A 344 0.22 25.63 33.21
CA ALA A 344 0.04 26.56 34.32
C ALA A 344 0.49 28.00 33.98
N ALA A 345 1.56 28.17 33.20
CA ALA A 345 2.04 29.49 32.75
C ALA A 345 1.01 30.21 31.85
N HIS A 346 0.34 29.47 30.96
CA HIS A 346 -0.80 29.95 30.15
C HIS A 346 -2.11 30.06 30.95
N GLY A 347 -2.14 29.68 32.23
CA GLY A 347 -3.36 29.67 33.05
C GLY A 347 -4.40 28.60 32.69
N LEU A 348 -4.06 27.69 31.76
CA LEU A 348 -4.98 26.73 31.14
C LEU A 348 -5.19 25.43 31.94
N SER A 349 -4.71 25.33 33.19
CA SER A 349 -4.78 24.10 34.02
C SER A 349 -6.21 23.59 34.30
N GLN A 350 -7.24 24.42 34.11
CA GLN A 350 -8.64 23.97 34.19
C GLN A 350 -9.14 23.35 32.89
N HIS A 351 -8.51 23.66 31.74
CA HIS A 351 -8.95 23.33 30.39
C HIS A 351 -8.09 22.26 29.69
N VAL A 352 -6.76 22.27 29.89
CA VAL A 352 -5.84 21.24 29.37
C VAL A 352 -5.26 20.45 30.55
N LYS A 353 -5.22 19.11 30.44
CA LYS A 353 -4.75 18.20 31.50
C LYS A 353 -3.99 17.02 30.91
N VAL A 354 -2.94 16.55 31.58
CA VAL A 354 -2.10 15.42 31.13
C VAL A 354 -2.19 14.22 32.10
N PRO A 355 -3.31 13.46 32.13
CA PRO A 355 -3.51 12.35 33.06
C PRO A 355 -2.91 11.01 32.59
N GLY A 356 -2.86 10.07 33.53
CA GLY A 356 -2.27 8.73 33.37
C GLY A 356 -0.92 8.60 34.09
N ARG A 357 -0.40 7.37 34.16
CA ARG A 357 0.95 7.09 34.68
C ARG A 357 2.00 7.56 33.67
N THR A 358 3.15 8.04 34.15
CA THR A 358 4.19 8.71 33.34
C THR A 358 4.60 7.97 32.05
N CYS A 359 4.76 6.64 32.09
CA CYS A 359 5.15 5.85 30.90
C CYS A 359 4.02 5.63 29.86
N SER A 360 2.81 6.15 30.11
CA SER A 360 1.64 6.02 29.23
C SER A 360 0.60 7.16 29.40
N LEU A 361 1.05 8.41 29.28
CA LEU A 361 0.19 9.59 29.39
C LEU A 361 -0.82 9.72 28.24
N VAL A 362 -1.90 10.43 28.52
CA VAL A 362 -2.80 11.02 27.51
C VAL A 362 -2.99 12.51 27.83
N PHE A 363 -3.67 13.25 26.96
CA PHE A 363 -4.13 14.60 27.25
C PHE A 363 -5.65 14.71 27.08
N ALA A 364 -6.28 15.48 27.97
CA ALA A 364 -7.67 15.89 27.88
C ALA A 364 -7.74 17.38 27.58
N ALA A 365 -8.64 17.75 26.67
CA ALA A 365 -8.91 19.12 26.25
C ALA A 365 -10.39 19.43 26.53
N LEU A 366 -10.63 20.51 27.26
CA LEU A 366 -11.92 20.87 27.80
C LEU A 366 -12.32 22.29 27.36
N ASP A 367 -13.60 22.51 27.10
CA ASP A 367 -14.14 23.82 26.70
C ASP A 367 -14.12 24.86 27.83
N ARG A 368 -14.64 26.07 27.55
CA ARG A 368 -14.75 27.17 28.52
C ARG A 368 -15.62 26.85 29.76
N ASP A 369 -16.48 25.82 29.68
CA ASP A 369 -17.29 25.34 30.80
C ASP A 369 -16.60 24.18 31.56
N GLY A 370 -15.38 23.79 31.16
CA GLY A 370 -14.61 22.69 31.74
C GLY A 370 -15.06 21.29 31.29
N LYS A 371 -15.83 21.19 30.19
CA LYS A 371 -16.36 19.91 29.66
C LYS A 371 -15.48 19.36 28.55
N SER A 372 -15.33 18.04 28.47
CA SER A 372 -14.53 17.39 27.41
C SER A 372 -15.04 17.73 26.02
N SER A 373 -14.16 18.25 25.16
CA SER A 373 -14.54 18.77 23.84
C SER A 373 -13.65 18.23 22.73
N GLN A 374 -14.26 17.51 21.78
CA GLN A 374 -13.59 17.02 20.58
C GLN A 374 -13.08 18.15 19.68
N ALA A 375 -13.72 19.33 19.66
CA ALA A 375 -13.24 20.48 18.91
C ALA A 375 -11.91 20.98 19.46
N PHE A 376 -11.83 21.24 20.78
CA PHE A 376 -10.59 21.64 21.44
C PHE A 376 -9.51 20.56 21.41
N ARG A 377 -9.86 19.27 21.50
CA ARG A 377 -8.89 18.17 21.30
C ARG A 377 -8.33 18.17 19.88
N THR A 378 -9.18 18.36 18.87
CA THR A 378 -8.77 18.38 17.47
C THR A 378 -7.88 19.59 17.17
N LEU A 379 -8.19 20.75 17.75
CA LEU A 379 -7.38 21.97 17.60
C LEU A 379 -6.00 21.82 18.24
N LEU A 380 -5.93 21.25 19.45
CA LEU A 380 -4.65 20.96 20.10
C LEU A 380 -3.83 19.95 19.28
N MET A 381 -4.46 18.90 18.74
CA MET A 381 -3.79 17.95 17.82
C MET A 381 -3.32 18.61 16.52
N GLN A 382 -4.13 19.49 15.92
CA GLN A 382 -3.77 20.24 14.71
C GLN A 382 -2.50 21.06 14.93
N GLU A 383 -2.44 21.83 16.03
CA GLU A 383 -1.35 22.74 16.26
C GLU A 383 -0.04 22.04 16.67
N ILE A 384 -0.09 20.94 17.44
CA ILE A 384 1.14 20.17 17.73
C ILE A 384 1.65 19.41 16.50
N ILE A 385 0.76 18.89 15.64
CA ILE A 385 1.16 18.26 14.36
C ILE A 385 1.79 19.31 13.43
N ARG A 386 1.22 20.52 13.36
CA ARG A 386 1.79 21.67 12.63
C ARG A 386 3.16 22.13 13.17
N ARG A 387 3.58 21.63 14.35
CA ARG A 387 4.89 21.86 14.99
C ARG A 387 5.74 20.57 15.05
N GLY A 388 5.42 19.55 14.26
CA GLY A 388 6.23 18.34 14.10
C GLY A 388 6.00 17.24 15.15
N ILE A 389 4.87 17.24 15.86
CA ILE A 389 4.54 16.23 16.89
C ILE A 389 3.31 15.41 16.49
N LEU A 390 3.51 14.12 16.18
CA LEU A 390 2.42 13.18 15.89
C LEU A 390 2.01 12.44 17.17
N ALA A 391 1.24 13.12 18.03
CA ALA A 391 0.81 12.62 19.33
C ALA A 391 -0.72 12.47 19.46
N PRO A 392 -1.33 11.36 19.02
CA PRO A 392 -2.71 11.02 19.40
C PRO A 392 -2.84 10.73 20.91
N SER A 393 -1.74 10.34 21.56
CA SER A 393 -1.56 10.21 23.01
C SER A 393 -0.09 10.46 23.37
N LEU A 394 0.26 10.69 24.63
CA LEU A 394 1.62 11.06 25.08
C LEU A 394 2.38 9.87 25.67
N VAL A 395 2.23 8.70 25.05
CA VAL A 395 2.87 7.46 25.50
C VAL A 395 4.27 7.34 24.91
N VAL A 396 5.28 7.54 25.77
CA VAL A 396 6.70 7.49 25.40
C VAL A 396 7.20 6.10 24.99
N SER A 397 8.34 6.10 24.30
CA SER A 397 9.18 4.94 23.98
C SER A 397 10.62 5.17 24.48
N TYR A 398 11.40 4.10 24.61
CA TYR A 398 12.81 4.13 25.03
C TYR A 398 13.71 4.98 24.13
N ALA A 399 13.30 5.21 22.88
CA ALA A 399 14.03 6.01 21.91
C ALA A 399 13.78 7.53 22.03
N HIS A 400 12.93 8.00 22.94
CA HIS A 400 12.77 9.43 23.22
C HIS A 400 13.97 9.93 24.03
N THR A 401 14.77 10.82 23.44
CA THR A 401 15.83 11.57 24.13
C THR A 401 15.24 12.74 24.91
N ASN A 402 16.08 13.46 25.66
CA ASN A 402 15.61 14.67 26.34
C ASN A 402 15.24 15.78 25.34
N ASP A 403 15.95 15.86 24.20
CA ASP A 403 15.71 16.83 23.13
C ASP A 403 14.31 16.64 22.53
N ASP A 404 13.91 15.39 22.30
CA ASP A 404 12.59 15.05 21.76
C ASP A 404 11.46 15.43 22.73
N ILE A 405 11.66 15.24 24.04
CA ILE A 405 10.73 15.70 25.07
C ILE A 405 10.68 17.23 25.12
N ASP A 406 11.82 17.91 25.06
CA ASP A 406 11.92 19.37 25.17
C ASP A 406 11.29 20.07 23.95
N ARG A 407 11.57 19.59 22.73
CA ARG A 407 10.90 20.00 21.48
C ARG A 407 9.39 19.73 21.52
N THR A 408 8.96 18.66 22.19
CA THR A 408 7.53 18.38 22.38
C THR A 408 6.88 19.38 23.33
N ILE A 409 7.56 19.78 24.41
CA ILE A 409 7.07 20.81 25.32
C ILE A 409 6.96 22.16 24.59
N GLU A 410 7.97 22.57 23.82
CA GLU A 410 7.94 23.78 22.97
C GLU A 410 6.79 23.75 21.94
N ALA A 411 6.58 22.60 21.29
CA ALA A 411 5.47 22.42 20.34
C ALA A 411 4.08 22.50 21.00
N PHE A 412 3.94 22.05 22.26
CA PHE A 412 2.72 22.25 23.04
C PHE A 412 2.57 23.71 23.49
N ASP A 413 3.64 24.38 23.93
CA ASP A 413 3.63 25.77 24.42
C ASP A 413 3.07 26.72 23.37
N GLY A 414 3.64 26.70 22.16
CA GLY A 414 3.13 27.47 21.04
C GLY A 414 1.77 27.02 20.51
N ALA A 415 1.23 25.86 20.94
CA ALA A 415 -0.14 25.42 20.64
C ALA A 415 -1.16 25.88 21.69
N LEU A 416 -0.72 26.13 22.94
CA LEU A 416 -1.54 26.69 24.01
C LEU A 416 -1.93 28.15 23.72
N ASP A 417 -1.07 28.94 23.07
CA ASP A 417 -1.40 30.29 22.57
C ASP A 417 -2.71 30.31 21.74
N VAL A 418 -2.85 29.34 20.83
CA VAL A 418 -4.01 29.20 19.94
C VAL A 418 -5.22 28.66 20.71
N TYR A 419 -4.97 27.82 21.71
CA TYR A 419 -5.99 27.26 22.58
C TYR A 419 -6.65 28.32 23.48
N GLU A 420 -5.88 29.24 24.05
CA GLU A 420 -6.39 30.35 24.86
C GLU A 420 -7.30 31.28 24.02
N GLN A 421 -6.84 31.64 22.81
CA GLN A 421 -7.64 32.43 21.86
C GLN A 421 -8.94 31.71 21.50
N ALA A 422 -8.88 30.41 21.20
CA ALA A 422 -10.05 29.58 20.91
C ALA A 422 -11.04 29.44 22.09
N LEU A 423 -10.59 29.52 23.35
CA LEU A 423 -11.49 29.55 24.51
C LEU A 423 -12.36 30.80 24.52
N SER A 424 -11.87 31.94 23.99
CA SER A 424 -12.60 33.21 23.89
C SER A 424 -13.44 33.32 22.62
N ASP A 425 -12.84 33.05 21.46
CA ASP A 425 -13.43 33.32 20.15
C ASP A 425 -14.16 32.11 19.55
N GLY A 426 -13.95 30.90 20.07
CA GLY A 426 -14.54 29.64 19.59
C GLY A 426 -13.58 28.84 18.70
N PRO A 427 -13.38 27.53 18.92
CA PRO A 427 -12.39 26.72 18.21
C PRO A 427 -12.69 26.58 16.70
N GLU A 428 -13.94 26.78 16.28
CA GLU A 428 -14.36 26.80 14.87
C GLU A 428 -13.68 27.90 14.03
N HIS A 429 -13.13 28.95 14.66
CA HIS A 429 -12.37 29.99 13.97
C HIS A 429 -10.89 29.61 13.72
N PHE A 430 -10.40 28.52 14.32
CA PHE A 430 -9.00 28.08 14.27
C PHE A 430 -8.83 26.65 13.69
N LEU A 431 -9.90 25.85 13.71
CA LEU A 431 -9.93 24.51 13.11
C LEU A 431 -9.98 24.58 11.59
N VAL A 432 -9.08 23.83 10.94
CA VAL A 432 -9.18 23.54 9.51
C VAL A 432 -9.77 22.14 9.35
N GLY A 433 -11.03 22.10 8.93
CA GLY A 433 -11.82 20.87 8.81
C GLY A 433 -12.71 20.59 10.03
N PRO A 434 -13.50 19.49 10.00
CA PRO A 434 -14.38 19.12 11.10
C PRO A 434 -13.59 18.56 12.31
N PRO A 435 -14.14 18.65 13.54
CA PRO A 435 -13.62 17.92 14.69
C PRO A 435 -13.56 16.40 14.49
N THR A 436 -12.57 15.77 15.12
CA THR A 436 -12.45 14.31 15.23
C THR A 436 -13.65 13.68 15.94
N ASN A 437 -13.94 12.42 15.62
CA ASN A 437 -15.04 11.64 16.17
C ASN A 437 -14.51 10.57 17.13
N VAL A 438 -15.31 10.19 18.13
CA VAL A 438 -15.00 9.02 18.96
C VAL A 438 -15.11 7.72 18.13
N VAL A 439 -14.19 6.78 18.34
CA VAL A 439 -14.16 5.48 17.64
C VAL A 439 -15.47 4.72 17.78
N TYR A 440 -15.96 4.55 19.02
CA TYR A 440 -17.18 3.80 19.29
C TYR A 440 -18.41 4.70 19.25
N ARG A 441 -19.19 4.56 18.18
CA ARG A 441 -20.43 5.29 17.94
C ARG A 441 -21.40 4.42 17.15
N LYS A 442 -22.71 4.53 17.42
CA LYS A 442 -23.74 3.68 16.78
C LYS A 442 -23.99 4.02 15.31
N GLN A 443 -23.66 5.24 14.90
CA GLN A 443 -23.86 5.78 13.54
C GLN A 443 -22.68 6.70 13.20
N ASN A 444 -22.38 6.87 11.91
CA ASN A 444 -21.38 7.82 11.44
C ASN A 444 -21.96 9.25 11.38
N GLY A 445 -21.08 10.24 11.59
CA GLY A 445 -21.39 11.64 11.34
C GLY A 445 -21.47 11.97 9.84
N VAL A 446 -21.81 13.21 9.52
CA VAL A 446 -21.91 13.70 8.13
C VAL A 446 -20.52 13.71 7.47
N HIS A 447 -20.40 13.14 6.27
CA HIS A 447 -19.12 13.04 5.56
C HIS A 447 -18.62 14.39 5.02
N PRO A 448 -17.29 14.68 5.10
CA PRO A 448 -16.68 15.88 4.50
C PRO A 448 -16.80 15.98 2.98
N GLY A 449 -16.97 14.85 2.27
CA GLY A 449 -17.05 14.79 0.80
C GLY A 449 -18.24 15.53 0.16
N SER A 450 -19.16 16.06 0.98
CA SER A 450 -20.31 16.86 0.54
C SER A 450 -19.96 18.25 -0.01
N TRP A 451 -18.70 18.70 0.11
CA TRP A 451 -18.27 20.06 -0.26
C TRP A 451 -17.57 20.21 -1.63
N VAL A 452 -17.24 19.12 -2.34
CA VAL A 452 -16.25 19.15 -3.45
C VAL A 452 -16.85 18.88 -4.85
N GLN A 453 -18.14 18.56 -4.97
CA GLN A 453 -18.75 18.21 -6.26
C GLN A 453 -19.05 19.43 -7.17
N SER A 454 -18.04 19.91 -7.92
CA SER A 454 -18.29 20.71 -9.14
C SER A 454 -17.12 20.72 -10.17
N HIS A 455 -17.41 20.37 -11.44
CA HIS A 455 -16.72 20.71 -12.72
C HIS A 455 -15.62 19.79 -13.39
N LEU A 456 -15.93 19.33 -14.63
CA LEU A 456 -15.09 19.07 -15.87
C LEU A 456 -14.36 17.71 -16.18
N GLN A 457 -14.05 17.46 -17.47
CA GLN A 457 -13.69 16.15 -18.13
C GLN A 457 -12.81 16.26 -19.45
N ASN A 458 -12.53 15.13 -20.16
CA ASN A 458 -12.12 14.93 -21.61
C ASN A 458 -10.61 14.96 -22.03
N ALA A 459 -10.10 14.38 -23.16
CA ALA A 459 -10.54 13.28 -24.08
C ALA A 459 -9.50 12.74 -25.15
N VAL A 460 -9.00 11.48 -25.03
CA VAL A 460 -8.62 10.42 -26.06
C VAL A 460 -7.51 10.67 -27.12
N VAL A 461 -7.03 9.66 -27.95
CA VAL A 461 -6.91 9.63 -29.48
C VAL A 461 -5.90 8.56 -30.21
N VAL A 462 -6.13 7.92 -31.45
CA VAL A 462 -5.56 6.65 -32.16
C VAL A 462 -5.31 6.50 -33.78
N ALA A 463 -4.29 5.74 -34.30
CA ALA A 463 -3.86 5.07 -35.65
C ALA A 463 -2.98 5.75 -36.85
N PRO A 464 -2.49 5.17 -38.04
CA PRO A 464 -1.78 3.90 -38.47
C PRO A 464 -0.91 3.79 -39.85
N LEU A 465 -0.26 2.62 -40.14
CA LEU A 465 0.18 2.02 -41.47
C LEU A 465 1.42 2.56 -42.29
N SER A 466 2.31 1.81 -42.98
CA SER A 466 2.55 0.34 -43.25
C SER A 466 3.92 0.08 -43.97
N GLU A 467 4.72 -0.98 -43.67
CA GLU A 467 5.36 -2.00 -44.62
C GLU A 467 6.66 -2.77 -44.16
N GLU A 468 7.07 -3.85 -44.88
CA GLU A 468 7.85 -5.06 -44.42
C GLU A 468 9.14 -5.44 -45.23
N ILE A 469 9.95 -6.43 -44.75
CA ILE A 469 10.39 -7.71 -45.41
C ILE A 469 11.58 -8.42 -44.68
N ASP A 470 11.64 -9.77 -44.69
CA ASP A 470 12.55 -10.68 -43.91
C ASP A 470 13.50 -11.57 -44.77
N LEU A 471 14.59 -12.13 -44.17
CA LEU A 471 14.99 -13.57 -44.21
C LEU A 471 16.43 -13.90 -43.71
N ASN A 472 16.58 -14.57 -42.55
CA ASN A 472 17.52 -15.68 -42.18
C ASN A 472 19.08 -15.57 -42.38
N SER A 473 19.99 -16.31 -41.70
CA SER A 473 19.96 -17.48 -40.78
C SER A 473 21.19 -17.58 -39.82
N ASP A 474 21.16 -18.61 -38.95
CA ASP A 474 22.28 -19.35 -38.30
C ASP A 474 22.71 -19.04 -36.84
N GLN A 475 23.31 -20.06 -36.21
CA GLN A 475 23.28 -20.32 -34.76
C GLN A 475 24.43 -19.69 -33.95
N GLU A 476 24.08 -18.98 -32.88
CA GLU A 476 24.90 -18.86 -31.66
C GLU A 476 24.07 -19.28 -30.43
N THR A 477 24.62 -19.19 -29.21
CA THR A 477 23.96 -19.67 -27.98
C THR A 477 22.63 -18.97 -27.71
N GLU A 478 21.55 -19.74 -27.53
CA GLU A 478 20.23 -19.21 -27.14
C GLU A 478 20.33 -18.43 -25.82
N GLU A 479 20.23 -17.11 -25.97
CA GLU A 479 20.13 -16.11 -24.92
C GLU A 479 18.67 -16.03 -24.43
N SER A 480 18.43 -15.71 -23.16
CA SER A 480 17.06 -15.67 -22.66
C SER A 480 16.30 -14.43 -23.14
N ASP A 481 14.99 -14.53 -23.33
CA ASP A 481 14.15 -13.40 -23.77
C ASP A 481 14.42 -12.12 -22.95
N GLY A 482 14.57 -12.27 -21.62
CA GLY A 482 14.86 -11.15 -20.72
C GLY A 482 16.18 -10.44 -21.02
N GLU A 483 17.20 -11.17 -21.48
CA GLU A 483 18.50 -10.63 -21.88
C GLU A 483 18.39 -9.94 -23.26
N GLU A 484 17.63 -10.49 -24.22
CA GLU A 484 17.31 -9.77 -25.47
C GLU A 484 16.54 -8.46 -25.23
N LEU A 485 15.52 -8.47 -24.36
CA LEU A 485 14.76 -7.26 -23.99
C LEU A 485 15.65 -6.23 -23.28
N HIS A 486 16.55 -6.68 -22.40
CA HIS A 486 17.49 -5.81 -21.70
C HIS A 486 18.49 -5.20 -22.69
N ARG A 487 19.07 -5.98 -23.61
CA ARG A 487 19.96 -5.49 -24.68
C ARG A 487 19.29 -4.47 -25.61
N LEU A 488 17.99 -4.63 -25.90
CA LEU A 488 17.22 -3.60 -26.60
C LEU A 488 17.13 -2.32 -25.77
N CYS A 489 16.89 -2.41 -24.46
CA CYS A 489 16.96 -1.26 -23.56
C CYS A 489 18.35 -0.61 -23.58
N GLU A 490 19.45 -1.37 -23.52
CA GLU A 490 20.82 -0.83 -23.61
C GLU A 490 21.06 -0.06 -24.91
N THR A 491 20.64 -0.64 -26.04
CA THR A 491 20.77 -0.05 -27.38
C THR A 491 20.01 1.27 -27.51
N LEU A 492 18.84 1.36 -26.88
CA LEU A 492 17.98 2.55 -26.89
C LEU A 492 18.35 3.58 -25.81
N TYR A 493 19.05 3.18 -24.74
CA TYR A 493 19.34 4.03 -23.57
C TYR A 493 20.01 5.36 -23.90
N PRO A 494 21.10 5.46 -24.69
CA PRO A 494 21.80 6.72 -24.92
C PRO A 494 21.04 7.73 -25.83
N ILE A 495 19.91 7.34 -26.43
CA ILE A 495 19.18 8.19 -27.37
C ILE A 495 18.34 9.24 -26.62
N CYS A 496 18.64 10.52 -26.83
CA CYS A 496 17.86 11.63 -26.28
C CYS A 496 16.52 11.79 -27.02
N ARG A 497 15.48 11.11 -26.53
CA ARG A 497 14.08 11.28 -26.95
C ARG A 497 13.45 12.56 -26.35
N SER A 498 12.31 12.94 -26.90
CA SER A 498 11.47 14.06 -26.47
C SER A 498 10.04 13.82 -26.95
N GLN A 499 9.12 14.80 -26.82
CA GLN A 499 7.81 14.73 -27.47
C GLN A 499 7.89 14.67 -29.02
N THR A 500 9.00 15.13 -29.60
CA THR A 500 9.23 15.23 -31.04
C THR A 500 10.71 14.97 -31.40
N GLY A 501 11.07 15.02 -32.69
CA GLY A 501 12.46 15.12 -33.13
C GLY A 501 13.22 13.80 -33.37
N HIS A 502 14.49 13.93 -33.76
CA HIS A 502 15.34 12.84 -34.26
C HIS A 502 15.57 11.71 -33.24
N GLY A 503 15.45 11.95 -31.93
CA GLY A 503 15.56 10.91 -30.90
C GLY A 503 14.43 9.89 -30.96
N VAL A 504 13.20 10.34 -31.22
CA VAL A 504 12.03 9.46 -31.44
C VAL A 504 12.23 8.68 -32.73
N ARG A 505 12.49 9.37 -33.85
CA ARG A 505 12.77 8.73 -35.16
C ARG A 505 13.85 7.66 -35.09
N ARG A 506 14.99 7.94 -34.43
CA ARG A 506 16.07 6.96 -34.25
C ARG A 506 15.63 5.77 -33.39
N THR A 507 14.80 5.99 -32.37
CA THR A 507 14.24 4.89 -31.55
C THR A 507 13.35 3.99 -32.40
N LEU A 508 12.38 4.56 -33.12
CA LEU A 508 11.48 3.80 -34.00
C LEU A 508 12.23 3.05 -35.11
N ALA A 509 13.25 3.68 -35.70
CA ALA A 509 14.14 3.06 -36.69
C ALA A 509 15.11 1.99 -36.11
N GLN A 510 15.14 1.78 -34.78
CA GLN A 510 15.71 0.55 -34.19
C GLN A 510 14.65 -0.54 -34.08
N LEU A 511 13.43 -0.20 -33.67
CA LEU A 511 12.31 -1.14 -33.55
C LEU A 511 11.88 -1.74 -34.91
N GLN A 512 11.98 -0.96 -36.00
CA GLN A 512 11.77 -1.42 -37.38
C GLN A 512 12.65 -2.61 -37.82
N ASN A 513 13.75 -2.89 -37.12
CA ASN A 513 14.60 -4.06 -37.43
C ASN A 513 14.14 -5.34 -36.70
N LEU A 514 13.09 -5.24 -35.87
CA LEU A 514 12.57 -6.34 -35.03
C LEU A 514 11.10 -6.66 -35.30
N ILE A 515 10.32 -5.68 -35.77
CA ILE A 515 8.89 -5.80 -36.09
C ILE A 515 8.54 -4.93 -37.30
N PRO A 516 7.52 -5.30 -38.11
CA PRO A 516 6.99 -4.43 -39.16
C PRO A 516 6.40 -3.18 -38.48
N LEU A 517 7.08 -2.03 -38.63
CA LEU A 517 6.75 -0.82 -37.92
C LEU A 517 6.76 0.40 -38.85
N ASP A 518 5.72 1.19 -38.68
CA ASP A 518 5.25 2.22 -39.59
C ASP A 518 5.50 3.58 -38.93
N ILE A 519 6.23 4.47 -39.61
CA ILE A 519 6.66 5.74 -39.00
C ILE A 519 5.85 6.91 -39.57
N HIS A 520 5.16 7.59 -38.67
CA HIS A 520 4.28 8.71 -38.96
C HIS A 520 4.91 10.02 -38.59
N GLU A 521 4.61 11.06 -39.38
CA GLU A 521 5.12 12.41 -39.20
C GLU A 521 3.94 13.38 -39.35
N VAL A 522 3.33 13.78 -38.23
CA VAL A 522 2.20 14.72 -38.24
C VAL A 522 2.74 16.14 -38.11
N PRO A 523 2.43 17.07 -39.03
CA PRO A 523 3.04 18.40 -39.03
C PRO A 523 2.75 19.22 -37.76
N THR A 524 3.74 20.00 -37.33
CA THR A 524 3.54 21.09 -36.36
C THR A 524 2.35 21.98 -36.77
N GLY A 525 1.55 22.40 -35.81
CA GLY A 525 0.38 23.25 -36.04
C GLY A 525 -0.89 22.50 -36.47
N THR A 526 -0.84 21.17 -36.63
CA THR A 526 -2.05 20.36 -36.85
C THR A 526 -2.93 20.40 -35.60
N GLU A 527 -4.20 20.80 -35.77
CA GLU A 527 -5.22 20.73 -34.71
C GLU A 527 -5.64 19.26 -34.50
N VAL A 528 -5.57 18.81 -33.26
CA VAL A 528 -5.87 17.44 -32.84
C VAL A 528 -6.72 17.50 -31.57
N PHE A 529 -8.03 17.66 -31.80
CA PHE A 529 -9.04 18.02 -30.79
C PHE A 529 -8.70 19.35 -30.12
N ASP A 530 -8.65 19.42 -28.79
CA ASP A 530 -8.33 20.66 -28.03
C ASP A 530 -6.81 20.93 -27.98
N TRP A 531 -6.00 20.09 -28.63
CA TRP A 531 -4.53 20.16 -28.65
C TRP A 531 -4.02 20.52 -30.04
N VAL A 532 -2.79 21.03 -30.09
CA VAL A 532 -2.09 21.37 -31.34
C VAL A 532 -0.74 20.65 -31.34
N VAL A 533 -0.40 20.02 -32.45
CA VAL A 533 0.89 19.33 -32.61
C VAL A 533 2.05 20.33 -32.46
N PRO A 534 2.98 20.13 -31.52
CA PRO A 534 3.97 21.13 -31.14
C PRO A 534 5.06 21.34 -32.19
N GLN A 535 5.88 22.37 -31.98
CA GLN A 535 7.13 22.54 -32.71
C GLN A 535 8.11 21.39 -32.42
N GLU A 536 8.92 21.05 -33.41
CA GLU A 536 9.90 19.98 -33.33
C GLU A 536 11.15 20.46 -32.56
N TRP A 537 11.44 19.81 -31.43
CA TRP A 537 12.65 20.03 -30.65
C TRP A 537 13.73 19.03 -31.03
N ASN A 538 14.96 19.52 -31.21
CA ASN A 538 16.15 18.69 -31.39
C ASN A 538 17.33 19.30 -30.65
N ILE A 539 18.26 18.46 -30.21
CA ILE A 539 19.51 18.87 -29.55
C ILE A 539 20.71 18.12 -30.14
N ARG A 540 21.85 18.80 -30.28
CA ARG A 540 23.12 18.26 -30.80
C ARG A 540 24.20 18.16 -29.74
N ASP A 541 24.29 19.18 -28.88
CA ASP A 541 25.31 19.31 -27.84
C ASP A 541 24.82 20.27 -26.75
N ALA A 542 25.28 20.13 -25.51
CA ALA A 542 25.11 21.15 -24.49
C ALA A 542 26.19 21.03 -23.40
N SER A 543 26.60 22.15 -22.83
CA SER A 543 27.61 22.17 -21.77
C SER A 543 27.60 23.47 -20.96
N ILE A 544 27.96 23.36 -19.68
CA ILE A 544 28.40 24.49 -18.85
C ILE A 544 29.92 24.42 -18.73
N ARG A 545 30.64 25.54 -18.94
CA ARG A 545 32.12 25.60 -18.96
C ARG A 545 32.70 26.69 -18.08
N ASP A 546 33.94 26.50 -17.63
CA ASP A 546 34.75 27.55 -17.02
C ASP A 546 35.48 28.43 -18.06
N GLN A 547 36.24 29.43 -17.59
CA GLN A 547 36.96 30.39 -18.43
C GLN A 547 38.09 29.78 -19.27
N ASP A 548 38.66 28.65 -18.82
CA ASP A 548 39.66 27.88 -19.58
C ASP A 548 39.00 27.00 -20.67
N GLY A 549 37.67 26.94 -20.70
CA GLY A 549 36.88 26.18 -21.67
C GLY A 549 36.65 24.72 -21.29
N ASN A 550 36.98 24.30 -20.06
CA ASN A 550 36.71 22.94 -19.59
C ASN A 550 35.20 22.76 -19.41
N ARG A 551 34.65 21.63 -19.88
CA ARG A 551 33.26 21.28 -19.60
C ARG A 551 33.14 20.80 -18.15
N LEU A 552 32.31 21.48 -17.37
CA LEU A 552 31.98 21.14 -15.98
C LEU A 552 30.71 20.31 -15.90
N ILE A 553 29.80 20.51 -16.87
CA ILE A 553 28.63 19.68 -17.17
C ILE A 553 28.65 19.43 -18.68
N ASP A 554 28.48 18.19 -19.13
CA ASP A 554 28.37 17.81 -20.54
C ASP A 554 27.14 16.93 -20.78
N PHE A 555 26.30 17.31 -21.74
CA PHE A 555 25.18 16.51 -22.25
C PHE A 555 25.58 15.12 -22.76
N LYS A 556 26.85 14.93 -23.13
CA LYS A 556 27.40 13.65 -23.58
C LYS A 556 27.67 12.65 -22.45
N ASP A 557 27.83 13.14 -21.21
CA ASP A 557 27.93 12.28 -20.02
C ASP A 557 26.55 11.77 -19.60
N SER A 558 25.52 12.62 -19.71
CA SER A 558 24.13 12.23 -19.60
C SER A 558 23.21 13.23 -20.32
N ASN A 559 22.34 12.74 -21.19
CA ASN A 559 21.36 13.61 -21.86
C ASN A 559 20.26 14.14 -20.91
N LEU A 560 20.18 13.60 -19.68
CA LEU A 560 19.38 14.17 -18.59
C LEU A 560 19.94 15.50 -18.07
N HIS A 561 21.17 15.88 -18.42
CA HIS A 561 21.76 17.15 -17.98
C HIS A 561 21.05 18.39 -18.52
N VAL A 562 20.16 18.27 -19.50
CA VAL A 562 19.39 19.39 -20.08
C VAL A 562 17.90 19.22 -19.79
N VAL A 563 17.22 20.29 -19.38
CA VAL A 563 15.76 20.31 -19.27
C VAL A 563 15.17 20.07 -20.65
N ASN A 564 14.45 18.95 -20.83
CA ASN A 564 14.05 18.47 -22.14
C ASN A 564 13.02 19.42 -22.77
N GLY A 565 13.29 19.89 -24.01
CA GLY A 565 12.55 21.00 -24.62
C GLY A 565 13.17 22.40 -24.42
N SER A 566 14.32 22.52 -23.73
CA SER A 566 15.02 23.82 -23.53
C SER A 566 15.23 24.60 -24.84
N VAL A 567 15.07 25.93 -24.77
CA VAL A 567 15.40 26.82 -25.89
C VAL A 567 16.90 26.80 -26.20
N PRO A 568 17.32 27.09 -27.45
CA PRO A 568 18.73 27.24 -27.79
C PRO A 568 19.34 28.42 -27.04
N CYS A 569 20.47 28.20 -26.36
CA CYS A 569 21.15 29.21 -25.55
C CYS A 569 22.65 29.21 -25.84
N ARG A 570 23.27 30.39 -25.94
CA ARG A 570 24.74 30.51 -25.91
C ARG A 570 25.17 31.84 -25.32
N GLU A 571 25.44 31.84 -24.02
CA GLU A 571 25.66 33.05 -23.22
C GLU A 571 26.81 32.86 -22.24
N THR A 572 27.37 33.97 -21.75
CA THR A 572 28.34 33.98 -20.64
C THR A 572 27.69 34.61 -19.43
N VAL A 573 27.41 33.80 -18.41
CA VAL A 573 26.59 34.18 -17.25
C VAL A 573 27.38 34.15 -15.94
N THR A 574 27.01 34.99 -14.98
CA THR A 574 27.51 34.92 -13.61
C THR A 574 26.91 33.73 -12.86
N TRP A 575 27.50 33.36 -11.72
CA TRP A 575 26.94 32.32 -10.85
C TRP A 575 25.49 32.61 -10.41
N ASN A 576 25.16 33.87 -10.10
CA ASN A 576 23.82 34.24 -9.61
C ASN A 576 22.74 34.08 -10.69
N GLU A 577 23.08 34.35 -11.96
CA GLU A 577 22.21 34.14 -13.11
C GLU A 577 22.12 32.64 -13.45
N LEU A 578 23.27 31.94 -13.48
CA LEU A 578 23.31 30.50 -13.75
C LEU A 578 22.44 29.72 -12.75
N LYS A 579 22.54 30.05 -11.46
CA LYS A 579 21.88 29.34 -10.35
C LYS A 579 20.36 29.22 -10.49
N SER A 580 19.66 30.17 -11.13
CA SER A 580 18.22 30.06 -11.37
C SER A 580 17.83 29.05 -12.45
N HIS A 581 18.78 28.67 -13.32
CA HIS A 581 18.60 27.69 -14.40
C HIS A 581 19.17 26.30 -14.05
N LEU A 582 19.55 26.05 -12.79
CA LEU A 582 20.04 24.77 -12.31
C LEU A 582 18.97 24.01 -11.50
N HIS A 583 18.83 22.71 -11.75
CA HIS A 583 17.94 21.83 -10.99
C HIS A 583 18.71 20.64 -10.43
N THR A 584 18.45 20.29 -9.17
CA THR A 584 19.09 19.20 -8.45
C THR A 584 18.07 18.46 -7.56
N LEU A 585 18.53 17.37 -6.93
CA LEU A 585 17.85 16.68 -5.84
C LEU A 585 18.81 16.66 -4.63
N PRO A 586 18.71 17.62 -3.69
CA PRO A 586 19.58 17.66 -2.50
C PRO A 586 19.58 16.36 -1.68
N GLU A 587 18.41 15.72 -1.59
CA GLU A 587 18.13 14.45 -0.92
C GLU A 587 18.78 13.24 -1.59
N TYR A 588 18.97 13.30 -2.92
CA TYR A 588 19.65 12.27 -3.72
C TYR A 588 20.91 12.86 -4.40
N PRO A 589 21.98 13.17 -3.64
CA PRO A 589 23.05 14.07 -4.09
C PRO A 589 23.95 13.53 -5.22
N ASN A 590 23.71 12.30 -5.69
CA ASN A 590 24.38 11.63 -6.81
C ASN A 590 23.49 11.48 -8.05
N TRP A 591 22.23 11.91 -8.01
CA TRP A 591 21.26 11.69 -9.08
C TRP A 591 20.96 12.99 -9.83
N ILE A 592 20.80 12.89 -11.15
CA ILE A 592 20.39 14.00 -12.03
C ILE A 592 18.87 13.92 -12.19
N PRO A 593 18.09 14.94 -11.81
CA PRO A 593 16.65 14.93 -12.06
C PRO A 593 16.33 15.06 -13.55
N TYR A 594 15.30 14.36 -14.02
CA TYR A 594 14.66 14.64 -15.31
C TYR A 594 13.63 15.75 -15.13
N ARG A 595 13.62 16.73 -16.05
CA ARG A 595 12.70 17.87 -16.09
C ARG A 595 12.39 18.22 -17.55
N THR A 596 11.23 18.83 -17.79
CA THR A 596 10.74 19.17 -19.14
C THR A 596 10.23 20.61 -19.20
N ALA A 597 10.29 21.22 -20.40
CA ALA A 597 9.91 22.61 -20.66
C ALA A 597 8.87 22.77 -21.79
N PHE A 598 8.15 21.71 -22.17
CA PHE A 598 7.29 21.66 -23.38
C PHE A 598 6.22 22.77 -23.50
N HIS A 599 5.88 23.45 -22.40
CA HIS A 599 4.91 24.56 -22.35
C HIS A 599 5.50 25.87 -21.79
N LYS A 600 6.83 26.01 -21.75
CA LYS A 600 7.56 27.22 -21.30
C LYS A 600 8.72 27.52 -22.24
N HIS A 601 8.83 28.77 -22.70
CA HIS A 601 9.95 29.19 -23.53
C HIS A 601 11.14 29.61 -22.64
N ASP A 602 11.84 28.60 -22.12
CA ASP A 602 12.88 28.72 -21.09
C ASP A 602 14.00 27.68 -21.34
N TRP A 603 15.12 27.78 -20.63
CA TRP A 603 16.20 26.80 -20.66
C TRP A 603 16.68 26.44 -19.25
N GLY A 604 17.24 25.24 -19.10
CA GLY A 604 17.85 24.84 -17.84
C GLY A 604 18.73 23.60 -17.95
N PHE A 605 19.58 23.42 -16.93
CA PHE A 605 20.38 22.21 -16.73
C PHE A 605 19.94 21.49 -15.47
N CYS A 606 19.93 20.16 -15.52
CA CYS A 606 19.74 19.31 -14.37
C CYS A 606 21.08 18.68 -13.98
N LEU A 607 21.41 18.59 -12.69
CA LEU A 607 22.69 18.05 -12.23
C LEU A 607 22.55 17.32 -10.89
N THR A 608 23.58 16.55 -10.55
CA THR A 608 23.75 16.02 -9.18
C THR A 608 24.00 17.17 -8.21
N GLN A 609 23.56 17.04 -6.95
CA GLN A 609 23.87 18.05 -5.92
C GLN A 609 25.38 18.23 -5.73
N ARG A 610 26.19 17.18 -5.96
CA ARG A 610 27.66 17.27 -5.94
C ARG A 610 28.22 18.19 -7.01
N GLN A 611 27.75 18.08 -8.26
CA GLN A 611 28.12 18.98 -9.35
C GLN A 611 27.70 20.42 -9.03
N TYR A 612 26.46 20.63 -8.53
CA TYR A 612 26.00 21.95 -8.11
C TYR A 612 26.89 22.55 -7.01
N ASN A 613 27.22 21.77 -5.97
CA ASN A 613 28.07 22.22 -4.85
C ASN A 613 29.51 22.53 -5.30
N GLU A 614 29.97 21.98 -6.42
CA GLU A 614 31.25 22.33 -7.02
C GLU A 614 31.17 23.60 -7.90
N LEU A 615 30.09 23.76 -8.68
CA LEU A 615 29.82 25.01 -9.38
C LEU A 615 29.70 26.18 -8.39
N GLU A 616 28.92 26.03 -7.30
CA GLU A 616 28.73 27.07 -6.28
C GLU A 616 30.06 27.45 -5.59
N ARG A 617 30.95 26.48 -5.35
CA ARG A 617 32.30 26.72 -4.79
C ARG A 617 33.21 27.49 -5.74
N ARG A 618 33.07 27.29 -7.05
CA ARG A 618 33.81 28.03 -8.10
C ARG A 618 33.15 29.39 -8.42
N GLY A 619 31.84 29.52 -8.19
CA GLY A 619 31.01 30.63 -8.68
C GLY A 619 31.24 31.99 -8.02
N GLY A 620 31.97 32.04 -6.89
CA GLY A 620 32.35 33.30 -6.25
C GLY A 620 33.38 34.11 -7.02
N GLU A 621 34.11 33.51 -7.98
CA GLU A 621 35.29 34.11 -8.61
C GLU A 621 35.25 34.16 -10.15
N GLN A 622 34.28 33.49 -10.81
CA GLN A 622 34.21 33.41 -12.27
C GLN A 622 32.79 33.36 -12.88
N ALA A 623 32.69 33.82 -14.13
CA ALA A 623 31.56 33.57 -15.03
C ALA A 623 31.75 32.26 -15.84
N TYR A 624 30.67 31.76 -16.44
CA TYR A 624 30.61 30.46 -17.15
C TYR A 624 30.11 30.62 -18.59
N GLU A 625 30.68 29.90 -19.56
CA GLU A 625 30.05 29.73 -20.88
C GLU A 625 28.95 28.67 -20.76
N VAL A 626 27.70 29.06 -21.00
CA VAL A 626 26.56 28.15 -21.15
C VAL A 626 26.29 27.98 -22.63
N CYS A 627 26.12 26.73 -23.07
CA CYS A 627 25.74 26.41 -24.44
C CYS A 627 24.71 25.28 -24.46
N ILE A 628 23.60 25.48 -25.17
CA ILE A 628 22.60 24.47 -25.53
C ILE A 628 22.40 24.58 -27.05
N ASP A 629 23.05 23.70 -27.81
CA ASP A 629 22.96 23.63 -29.26
C ASP A 629 21.72 22.84 -29.69
N ALA A 630 20.56 23.46 -29.44
CA ALA A 630 19.25 22.96 -29.79
C ALA A 630 18.63 23.68 -31.00
N SER A 631 17.45 23.22 -31.41
CA SER A 631 16.56 23.96 -32.30
C SER A 631 15.11 23.64 -31.95
N ILE A 632 14.28 24.67 -31.84
CA ILE A 632 12.83 24.60 -31.88
C ILE A 632 12.41 25.20 -33.22
N LYS A 633 11.61 24.48 -34.01
CA LYS A 633 11.16 24.90 -35.35
C LYS A 633 9.90 24.14 -35.75
N ASP A 634 9.24 24.57 -36.81
CA ASP A 634 8.20 23.77 -37.44
C ASP A 634 8.82 22.49 -38.04
N GLY A 635 8.15 21.37 -37.84
CA GLY A 635 8.58 20.02 -38.23
C GLY A 635 7.41 19.07 -38.05
N SER A 636 7.63 17.96 -37.35
CA SER A 636 6.56 17.01 -37.04
C SER A 636 6.69 16.32 -35.69
N LEU A 637 5.54 15.88 -35.17
CA LEU A 637 5.48 14.84 -34.15
C LEU A 637 5.59 13.48 -34.84
N THR A 638 6.50 12.65 -34.32
CA THR A 638 6.74 11.30 -34.82
C THR A 638 6.11 10.25 -33.92
N PHE A 639 5.42 9.25 -34.48
CA PHE A 639 5.02 8.04 -33.75
C PHE A 639 5.22 6.79 -34.62
N GLY A 640 5.31 5.62 -33.98
CA GLY A 640 5.42 4.32 -34.65
C GLY A 640 4.17 3.47 -34.47
N GLU A 641 3.82 2.67 -35.47
CA GLU A 641 2.68 1.74 -35.42
C GLU A 641 2.98 0.40 -36.08
N CYS A 642 2.45 -0.71 -35.56
CA CYS A 642 2.61 -2.06 -36.09
C CYS A 642 1.25 -2.75 -36.08
N PHE A 643 0.81 -3.28 -37.22
CA PHE A 643 -0.49 -3.94 -37.35
C PHE A 643 -0.35 -5.40 -37.82
N LEU A 644 -0.85 -6.33 -37.00
CA LEU A 644 -0.80 -7.77 -37.23
C LEU A 644 -2.22 -8.28 -37.48
N PRO A 645 -2.64 -8.51 -38.75
CA PRO A 645 -4.00 -8.93 -39.05
C PRO A 645 -4.33 -10.32 -38.49
N GLY A 646 -5.53 -10.49 -37.96
CA GLY A 646 -6.09 -11.76 -37.48
C GLY A 646 -7.16 -12.34 -38.41
N GLU A 647 -7.87 -13.36 -37.92
CA GLU A 647 -9.05 -13.93 -38.60
C GLU A 647 -10.30 -13.03 -38.46
N SER A 648 -10.33 -12.11 -37.49
CA SER A 648 -11.33 -11.04 -37.31
C SER A 648 -10.74 -9.64 -37.52
N GLU A 649 -11.59 -8.70 -37.97
CA GLU A 649 -11.29 -7.26 -38.02
C GLU A 649 -11.35 -6.58 -36.64
N GLU A 650 -11.74 -7.31 -35.59
CA GLU A 650 -11.73 -6.84 -34.21
C GLU A 650 -10.30 -6.84 -33.63
N GLU A 651 -9.97 -5.81 -32.85
CA GLU A 651 -8.61 -5.48 -32.47
C GLU A 651 -8.34 -5.59 -30.96
N VAL A 652 -7.18 -6.19 -30.64
CA VAL A 652 -6.48 -5.99 -29.37
C VAL A 652 -5.44 -4.88 -29.57
N PHE A 653 -5.61 -3.78 -28.85
CA PHE A 653 -4.80 -2.58 -29.01
C PHE A 653 -3.74 -2.43 -27.90
N ILE A 654 -2.48 -2.22 -28.26
CA ILE A 654 -1.33 -2.10 -27.35
C ILE A 654 -0.64 -0.75 -27.56
N SER A 655 -0.39 0.00 -26.49
CA SER A 655 0.27 1.31 -26.54
C SER A 655 1.45 1.41 -25.58
N THR A 656 2.53 2.07 -25.98
CA THR A 656 3.69 2.39 -25.13
C THR A 656 4.29 3.74 -25.53
N HIS A 657 4.82 4.50 -24.56
CA HIS A 657 5.31 5.85 -24.82
C HIS A 657 6.82 5.95 -25.11
N VAL A 658 7.18 6.69 -26.17
CA VAL A 658 8.56 6.85 -26.69
C VAL A 658 9.18 8.23 -26.47
N CYS A 659 8.67 9.03 -25.54
CA CYS A 659 9.14 10.42 -25.35
C CYS A 659 10.27 10.62 -24.34
N HIS A 660 10.49 9.68 -23.41
CA HIS A 660 11.48 9.86 -22.34
C HIS A 660 12.90 9.48 -22.80
N PRO A 661 13.95 10.25 -22.43
CA PRO A 661 15.32 10.08 -22.94
C PRO A 661 16.08 8.92 -22.24
N SER A 662 17.25 9.13 -21.62
CA SER A 662 17.97 8.07 -20.90
C SER A 662 17.35 7.74 -19.54
N LEU A 663 16.19 7.08 -19.57
CA LEU A 663 15.48 6.52 -18.44
C LEU A 663 15.06 5.09 -18.81
N ALA A 664 15.30 4.11 -17.95
CA ALA A 664 15.22 2.69 -18.28
C ALA A 664 13.82 2.08 -18.03
N ASN A 665 13.28 2.24 -16.83
CA ASN A 665 11.96 1.77 -16.47
C ASN A 665 10.87 2.68 -17.04
N ASP A 666 11.06 4.02 -17.04
CA ASP A 666 10.16 5.01 -17.69
C ASP A 666 10.78 5.59 -18.98
N ASN A 667 10.70 4.96 -20.16
CA ASN A 667 9.93 3.74 -20.47
C ASN A 667 10.57 2.82 -21.53
N LEU A 668 11.89 2.63 -21.49
CA LEU A 668 12.53 1.64 -22.36
C LEU A 668 12.02 0.22 -22.08
N SER A 669 11.67 -0.08 -20.82
CA SER A 669 11.05 -1.34 -20.42
C SER A 669 9.73 -1.62 -21.16
N GLY A 670 8.79 -0.65 -21.18
CA GLY A 670 7.52 -0.78 -21.89
C GLY A 670 7.69 -0.80 -23.41
N ILE A 671 8.68 -0.10 -23.94
CA ILE A 671 9.04 -0.16 -25.38
C ILE A 671 9.55 -1.55 -25.75
N ALA A 672 10.47 -2.11 -24.95
CA ALA A 672 11.04 -3.44 -25.20
C ALA A 672 9.96 -4.53 -25.10
N VAL A 673 9.15 -4.54 -24.03
CA VAL A 673 8.08 -5.53 -23.87
C VAL A 673 7.03 -5.42 -24.99
N ALA A 674 6.61 -4.21 -25.38
CA ALA A 674 5.68 -4.04 -26.51
C ALA A 674 6.27 -4.54 -27.84
N THR A 675 7.56 -4.26 -28.09
CA THR A 675 8.26 -4.70 -29.31
C THR A 675 8.35 -6.22 -29.38
N PHE A 676 8.71 -6.87 -28.27
CA PHE A 676 8.83 -8.32 -28.22
C PHE A 676 7.47 -9.03 -28.19
N LEU A 677 6.44 -8.43 -27.61
CA LEU A 677 5.07 -8.93 -27.69
C LEU A 677 4.57 -8.92 -29.16
N ALA A 678 4.90 -7.88 -29.94
CA ALA A 678 4.63 -7.85 -31.37
C ALA A 678 5.47 -8.87 -32.17
N LYS A 679 6.77 -9.00 -31.87
CA LYS A 679 7.69 -10.04 -32.44
C LYS A 679 7.10 -11.44 -32.25
N GLU A 680 6.59 -11.74 -31.06
CA GLU A 680 6.02 -13.05 -30.70
C GLU A 680 4.63 -13.29 -31.28
N LEU A 681 3.73 -12.30 -31.25
CA LEU A 681 2.39 -12.46 -31.80
C LEU A 681 2.38 -12.52 -33.32
N SER A 682 3.37 -11.93 -34.01
CA SER A 682 3.47 -11.99 -35.49
C SER A 682 3.61 -13.43 -36.00
N GLN A 683 4.34 -14.27 -35.26
CA GLN A 683 4.63 -15.68 -35.57
C GLN A 683 3.48 -16.64 -35.22
N ARG A 684 2.47 -16.19 -34.47
CA ARG A 684 1.36 -17.00 -33.96
C ARG A 684 0.10 -16.82 -34.82
N LYS A 685 -0.78 -17.81 -34.83
CA LYS A 685 -2.16 -17.63 -35.31
C LYS A 685 -2.95 -16.76 -34.32
N ARG A 686 -3.84 -15.92 -34.83
CA ARG A 686 -4.60 -14.93 -34.06
C ARG A 686 -6.04 -14.83 -34.59
N ARG A 687 -7.03 -14.96 -33.71
CA ARG A 687 -8.45 -14.65 -33.95
C ARG A 687 -8.62 -13.14 -34.04
N PHE A 688 -8.07 -12.38 -33.10
CA PHE A 688 -8.06 -10.93 -33.16
C PHE A 688 -6.94 -10.40 -34.07
N SER A 689 -7.18 -9.25 -34.68
CA SER A 689 -6.10 -8.41 -35.18
C SER A 689 -5.41 -7.71 -34.00
N TYR A 690 -4.11 -7.44 -34.10
CA TYR A 690 -3.35 -6.75 -33.05
C TYR A 690 -2.73 -5.46 -33.58
N ARG A 691 -2.84 -4.37 -32.81
CA ARG A 691 -2.31 -3.05 -33.19
C ARG A 691 -1.42 -2.53 -32.08
N PHE A 692 -0.15 -2.29 -32.37
CA PHE A 692 0.89 -1.85 -31.42
C PHE A 692 1.36 -0.45 -31.76
N VAL A 693 1.40 0.47 -30.82
CA VAL A 693 1.95 1.81 -31.06
C VAL A 693 2.94 2.33 -30.04
N PHE A 694 3.78 3.20 -30.58
CA PHE A 694 4.98 3.74 -30.00
C PHE A 694 4.91 5.27 -30.13
N VAL A 695 4.12 5.89 -29.24
CA VAL A 695 3.67 7.28 -29.33
C VAL A 695 4.37 8.19 -28.31
N PRO A 696 4.56 9.49 -28.57
CA PRO A 696 4.88 10.43 -27.51
C PRO A 696 3.77 10.48 -26.44
N ALA A 697 4.11 10.41 -25.15
CA ALA A 697 3.11 10.38 -24.09
C ALA A 697 2.20 11.61 -24.15
N THR A 698 0.91 11.40 -23.94
CA THR A 698 -0.17 12.38 -24.07
C THR A 698 -0.32 12.96 -25.46
N ILE A 699 0.61 13.79 -25.95
CA ILE A 699 0.38 14.49 -27.22
C ILE A 699 0.41 13.53 -28.43
N GLY A 700 1.24 12.48 -28.42
CA GLY A 700 1.18 11.41 -29.43
C GLY A 700 -0.11 10.61 -29.32
N ALA A 701 -0.48 10.18 -28.11
CA ALA A 701 -1.78 9.59 -27.81
C ALA A 701 -2.98 10.58 -27.89
N ILE A 702 -2.76 11.80 -28.38
CA ILE A 702 -3.76 12.81 -28.76
C ILE A 702 -3.63 13.23 -30.24
N THR A 703 -2.59 12.81 -30.97
CA THR A 703 -2.35 13.28 -32.36
C THR A 703 -3.04 12.42 -33.44
N TRP A 704 -3.69 11.35 -33.01
CA TRP A 704 -3.65 10.06 -33.70
C TRP A 704 -5.07 9.69 -34.26
N LEU A 705 -6.15 9.79 -33.48
CA LEU A 705 -7.60 9.59 -33.85
C LEU A 705 -8.15 10.75 -34.65
N ALA A 706 -7.49 11.91 -34.57
CA ALA A 706 -7.71 13.01 -35.49
C ALA A 706 -7.55 12.48 -36.93
N LEU A 707 -6.77 11.40 -37.09
CA LEU A 707 -6.60 10.62 -38.30
C LEU A 707 -7.53 9.38 -38.35
N ASN A 708 -7.87 8.70 -37.22
CA ASN A 708 -8.62 7.41 -37.24
C ASN A 708 -9.64 7.17 -36.11
N ASP A 709 -10.45 8.18 -35.83
CA ASP A 709 -11.75 8.05 -35.16
C ASP A 709 -12.47 6.73 -35.47
N ARG A 710 -12.67 6.45 -36.75
CA ARG A 710 -13.36 5.25 -37.24
C ARG A 710 -12.66 3.91 -36.99
N GLN A 711 -11.39 3.90 -36.57
CA GLN A 711 -10.72 2.63 -36.24
C GLN A 711 -11.09 2.16 -34.83
N THR A 712 -11.55 3.05 -33.94
CA THR A 712 -11.87 2.66 -32.55
C THR A 712 -13.02 1.70 -32.43
N ASP A 713 -13.98 1.75 -33.37
CA ASP A 713 -15.14 0.85 -33.41
C ASP A 713 -14.74 -0.64 -33.44
N LYS A 714 -13.50 -0.93 -33.85
CA LYS A 714 -12.89 -2.26 -33.91
C LYS A 714 -12.16 -2.67 -32.64
N ILE A 715 -11.74 -1.73 -31.79
CA ILE A 715 -10.91 -2.02 -30.61
C ILE A 715 -11.80 -2.64 -29.52
N ARG A 716 -11.63 -3.94 -29.29
CA ARG A 716 -12.39 -4.72 -28.28
C ARG A 716 -11.68 -4.82 -26.94
N HIS A 717 -10.37 -4.78 -26.96
CA HIS A 717 -9.52 -4.96 -25.79
C HIS A 717 -8.25 -4.13 -25.94
N GLY A 718 -7.55 -3.85 -24.84
CA GLY A 718 -6.16 -3.41 -24.97
C GLY A 718 -5.45 -2.97 -23.70
N LEU A 719 -4.17 -2.65 -23.86
CA LEU A 719 -3.21 -2.42 -22.79
C LEU A 719 -2.31 -1.22 -23.11
N VAL A 720 -2.13 -0.33 -22.13
CA VAL A 720 -0.96 0.55 -22.08
C VAL A 720 0.17 -0.17 -21.33
N LEU A 721 1.38 -0.17 -21.86
CA LEU A 721 2.55 -0.88 -21.32
C LEU A 721 3.62 0.12 -20.87
N ALA A 722 3.87 0.19 -19.57
CA ALA A 722 4.90 1.10 -19.01
C ALA A 722 5.53 0.54 -17.74
N LEU A 723 6.76 0.95 -17.40
CA LEU A 723 7.39 0.59 -16.11
C LEU A 723 7.48 -0.93 -15.89
N LEU A 724 7.84 -1.69 -16.93
CA LEU A 724 7.78 -3.16 -16.96
C LEU A 724 9.10 -3.88 -16.60
N GLY A 725 10.12 -3.15 -16.15
CA GLY A 725 11.48 -3.68 -15.99
C GLY A 725 12.01 -3.76 -14.55
N ASP A 726 11.43 -3.05 -13.58
CA ASP A 726 11.91 -3.05 -12.19
C ASP A 726 11.53 -4.32 -11.39
N ALA A 727 12.20 -4.55 -10.26
CA ALA A 727 12.02 -5.75 -9.44
C ALA A 727 10.69 -5.81 -8.63
N GLY A 728 9.81 -4.82 -8.76
CA GLY A 728 8.49 -4.79 -8.14
C GLY A 728 7.53 -5.86 -8.68
N ALA A 729 6.37 -5.98 -8.04
CA ALA A 729 5.30 -6.87 -8.50
C ALA A 729 4.52 -6.27 -9.68
N LEU A 730 3.81 -7.11 -10.43
CA LEU A 730 2.98 -6.66 -11.55
C LEU A 730 1.73 -5.92 -11.05
N ASN A 731 1.41 -4.80 -11.68
CA ASN A 731 0.24 -3.98 -11.38
C ASN A 731 -0.58 -3.81 -12.66
N TYR A 732 -1.86 -4.16 -12.61
CA TYR A 732 -2.80 -3.93 -13.70
C TYR A 732 -3.83 -2.86 -13.28
N ARG A 733 -3.80 -1.71 -13.95
CA ARG A 733 -4.85 -0.70 -13.85
C ARG A 733 -5.94 -1.03 -14.86
N ARG A 734 -7.18 -1.09 -14.40
CA ARG A 734 -8.36 -1.40 -15.21
C ARG A 734 -8.72 -0.30 -16.21
N SER A 735 -9.47 -0.68 -17.23
CA SER A 735 -10.24 0.23 -18.08
C SER A 735 -11.28 1.02 -17.28
N ARG A 736 -11.82 2.09 -17.88
CA ARG A 736 -12.86 2.91 -17.25
C ARG A 736 -14.18 2.16 -16.96
N SER A 737 -14.41 0.99 -17.56
CA SER A 737 -15.52 0.12 -17.18
C SER A 737 -15.27 -0.54 -15.81
N GLY A 738 -14.03 -1.00 -15.59
CA GLY A 738 -13.62 -1.75 -14.40
C GLY A 738 -13.89 -3.26 -14.48
N ASP A 739 -14.79 -3.65 -15.38
CA ASP A 739 -15.34 -4.99 -15.60
C ASP A 739 -15.30 -5.44 -17.08
N ALA A 740 -14.62 -4.69 -17.96
CA ALA A 740 -14.49 -5.07 -19.36
C ALA A 740 -13.76 -6.42 -19.50
N GLU A 741 -13.94 -7.12 -20.63
CA GLU A 741 -13.34 -8.45 -20.81
C GLU A 741 -11.82 -8.46 -20.59
N ILE A 742 -11.11 -7.42 -21.05
CA ILE A 742 -9.67 -7.25 -20.79
C ILE A 742 -9.36 -7.13 -19.29
N ASP A 743 -10.23 -6.48 -18.51
CA ASP A 743 -10.05 -6.30 -17.07
C ASP A 743 -10.21 -7.62 -16.32
N ARG A 744 -11.16 -8.44 -16.77
CA ARG A 744 -11.46 -9.77 -16.21
C ARG A 744 -10.41 -10.80 -16.61
N VAL A 745 -10.00 -10.81 -17.87
CA VAL A 745 -8.93 -11.68 -18.38
C VAL A 745 -7.58 -11.32 -17.75
N ALA A 746 -7.22 -10.03 -17.67
CA ALA A 746 -6.02 -9.61 -16.96
C ALA A 746 -6.08 -9.97 -15.46
N ALA A 747 -7.22 -9.76 -14.80
CA ALA A 747 -7.42 -10.19 -13.41
C ALA A 747 -7.22 -11.71 -13.23
N ALA A 748 -7.76 -12.53 -14.15
CA ALA A 748 -7.63 -13.99 -14.10
C ALA A 748 -6.18 -14.47 -14.34
N VAL A 749 -5.43 -13.83 -15.25
CA VAL A 749 -4.01 -14.12 -15.49
C VAL A 749 -3.15 -13.67 -14.30
N LEU A 750 -3.30 -12.43 -13.81
CA LEU A 750 -2.52 -11.91 -12.69
C LEU A 750 -2.84 -12.59 -11.36
N ARG A 751 -4.00 -13.27 -11.22
CA ARG A 751 -4.35 -14.08 -10.04
C ARG A 751 -3.29 -15.14 -9.68
N ARG A 752 -2.44 -15.51 -10.64
CA ARG A 752 -1.31 -16.45 -10.48
C ARG A 752 -0.15 -15.87 -9.66
N ASP A 753 0.07 -14.56 -9.73
CA ASP A 753 1.04 -13.87 -8.87
C ASP A 753 0.34 -13.30 -7.64
N GLN A 754 0.58 -13.92 -6.48
CA GLN A 754 0.06 -13.46 -5.18
C GLN A 754 0.54 -12.05 -4.79
N HIS A 755 1.60 -11.53 -5.42
CA HIS A 755 2.13 -10.18 -5.21
C HIS A 755 1.52 -9.16 -6.19
N ALA A 756 0.98 -9.60 -7.32
CA ALA A 756 0.38 -8.72 -8.30
C ALA A 756 -0.89 -8.02 -7.78
N ARG A 757 -1.18 -6.82 -8.29
CA ARG A 757 -2.30 -5.99 -7.81
C ARG A 757 -3.15 -5.48 -8.96
N LEU A 758 -4.45 -5.40 -8.71
CA LEU A 758 -5.42 -4.76 -9.59
C LEU A 758 -5.76 -3.38 -9.02
N HIS A 759 -5.79 -2.38 -9.89
CA HIS A 759 -6.17 -1.00 -9.56
C HIS A 759 -7.33 -0.59 -10.44
N ASP A 760 -8.27 0.19 -9.90
CA ASP A 760 -9.34 0.77 -10.71
C ASP A 760 -8.81 1.92 -11.58
N PHE A 761 -9.56 2.24 -12.64
CA PHE A 761 -9.21 3.31 -13.57
C PHE A 761 -9.06 4.67 -12.87
N GLU A 762 -8.03 5.42 -13.27
CA GLU A 762 -7.90 6.84 -12.96
C GLU A 762 -7.52 7.61 -14.24
N PRO A 763 -8.07 8.82 -14.46
CA PRO A 763 -7.72 9.67 -15.60
C PRO A 763 -6.37 10.39 -15.40
N TYR A 764 -5.38 9.69 -14.82
CA TYR A 764 -4.03 10.18 -14.56
C TYR A 764 -3.01 9.04 -14.75
N GLY A 765 -1.71 9.37 -14.80
CA GLY A 765 -0.65 8.47 -15.23
C GLY A 765 -0.47 8.58 -16.74
N TYR A 766 -0.27 7.44 -17.41
CA TYR A 766 -0.03 7.33 -18.85
C TYR A 766 -1.31 7.40 -19.71
N ASP A 767 -1.21 6.94 -20.95
CA ASP A 767 -2.15 7.25 -22.03
C ASP A 767 -3.49 6.53 -21.97
N GLN A 768 -3.72 5.64 -21.00
CA GLN A 768 -5.06 5.12 -20.72
C GLN A 768 -6.03 6.25 -20.33
N ARG A 769 -5.52 7.36 -19.76
CA ARG A 769 -6.32 8.57 -19.52
C ARG A 769 -6.85 9.18 -20.82
N GLN A 770 -6.12 9.01 -21.92
CA GLN A 770 -6.61 9.30 -23.25
C GLN A 770 -7.59 8.20 -23.65
N TYR A 771 -7.14 6.97 -23.93
CA TYR A 771 -8.00 5.97 -24.59
C TYR A 771 -9.36 5.71 -23.90
N CYS A 772 -9.41 5.78 -22.57
CA CYS A 772 -10.63 5.59 -21.79
C CYS A 772 -11.52 6.84 -21.61
N SER A 773 -11.10 8.04 -22.01
CA SER A 773 -11.89 9.26 -21.72
C SER A 773 -13.15 9.42 -22.61
N PRO A 774 -14.15 10.24 -22.20
CA PRO A 774 -15.56 9.92 -22.49
C PRO A 774 -16.04 9.96 -23.93
N GLY A 775 -15.28 10.51 -24.88
CA GLY A 775 -15.64 10.50 -26.30
C GLY A 775 -15.54 9.11 -26.95
N PHE A 776 -14.68 8.24 -26.42
CA PHE A 776 -14.38 6.92 -27.02
C PHE A 776 -14.41 5.78 -26.02
N ASN A 777 -14.09 6.02 -24.74
CA ASN A 777 -14.32 5.07 -23.65
C ASN A 777 -13.80 3.66 -23.93
N LEU A 778 -12.60 3.54 -24.53
CA LEU A 778 -12.08 2.24 -24.95
C LEU A 778 -11.83 1.32 -23.74
N PRO A 779 -12.03 0.00 -23.90
CA PRO A 779 -11.67 -1.00 -22.90
C PRO A 779 -10.13 -1.17 -22.86
N MET A 780 -9.46 -0.20 -22.26
CA MET A 780 -8.00 -0.08 -22.21
C MET A 780 -7.48 -0.13 -20.77
N GLY A 781 -6.83 -1.23 -20.41
CA GLY A 781 -6.09 -1.34 -19.16
C GLY A 781 -4.69 -0.70 -19.23
N THR A 782 -3.90 -0.88 -18.18
CA THR A 782 -2.47 -0.53 -18.13
C THR A 782 -1.74 -1.60 -17.34
N LEU A 783 -0.72 -2.23 -17.91
CA LEU A 783 0.16 -3.13 -17.18
C LEU A 783 1.49 -2.42 -16.86
N THR A 784 1.87 -2.47 -15.59
CA THR A 784 3.15 -2.00 -15.07
C THR A 784 3.77 -3.02 -14.14
N ARG A 785 5.03 -2.82 -13.74
CA ARG A 785 5.55 -3.34 -12.46
C ARG A 785 5.33 -2.27 -11.41
N THR A 786 6.35 -1.63 -10.82
CA THR A 786 6.10 -0.54 -9.86
C THR A 786 5.42 0.65 -10.56
N LEU A 787 4.42 1.26 -9.92
CA LEU A 787 3.58 2.31 -10.49
C LEU A 787 4.31 3.66 -10.68
N ASP A 788 3.71 4.54 -11.47
CA ASP A 788 4.24 5.87 -11.79
C ASP A 788 4.47 6.72 -10.53
N GLY A 789 5.72 7.14 -10.34
CA GLY A 789 6.15 7.90 -9.16
C GLY A 789 6.18 7.13 -7.84
N GLN A 790 6.11 5.79 -7.84
CA GLN A 790 6.16 4.95 -6.62
C GLN A 790 7.52 4.28 -6.37
N PHE A 791 8.57 4.65 -7.13
CA PHE A 791 9.95 4.25 -6.87
C PHE A 791 10.88 5.48 -6.88
N PRO A 792 11.86 5.59 -5.94
CA PRO A 792 12.72 6.78 -5.82
C PRO A 792 13.48 7.17 -7.08
N GLU A 793 13.84 6.20 -7.91
CA GLU A 793 14.62 6.39 -9.11
C GLU A 793 13.83 7.09 -10.24
N TYR A 794 12.49 7.11 -10.15
CA TYR A 794 11.58 7.66 -11.16
C TYR A 794 11.90 9.12 -11.53
N HIS A 795 12.04 9.38 -12.83
CA HIS A 795 12.48 10.70 -13.37
C HIS A 795 13.83 11.16 -12.81
N THR A 796 14.78 10.24 -12.63
CA THR A 796 16.18 10.54 -12.28
C THR A 796 17.16 9.65 -13.05
N SER A 797 18.45 10.02 -13.07
CA SER A 797 19.52 9.16 -13.60
C SER A 797 19.76 7.85 -12.84
N ALA A 798 19.03 7.59 -11.75
CA ALA A 798 19.02 6.29 -11.09
C ALA A 798 18.11 5.28 -11.79
N ASP A 799 17.14 5.74 -12.61
CA ASP A 799 16.35 4.87 -13.48
C ASP A 799 17.17 4.47 -14.71
N ASN A 800 18.15 3.61 -14.49
CA ASN A 800 19.16 3.20 -15.45
C ASN A 800 19.14 1.69 -15.72
N LEU A 801 20.01 1.23 -16.63
CA LEU A 801 20.10 -0.16 -17.06
C LEU A 801 20.40 -1.16 -15.92
N GLY A 802 20.93 -0.70 -14.79
CA GLY A 802 21.11 -1.50 -13.58
C GLY A 802 19.90 -1.54 -12.64
N PHE A 803 18.91 -0.66 -12.82
CA PHE A 803 17.65 -0.67 -12.07
C PHE A 803 16.68 -1.71 -12.64
N ILE A 804 16.47 -1.71 -13.96
CA ILE A 804 15.72 -2.75 -14.66
C ILE A 804 16.42 -4.12 -14.61
N LYS A 805 15.65 -5.21 -14.75
CA LYS A 805 16.10 -6.60 -14.59
C LYS A 805 15.66 -7.48 -15.76
N PRO A 806 16.55 -8.27 -16.41
CA PRO A 806 16.19 -9.25 -17.44
C PRO A 806 15.02 -10.16 -17.03
N GLU A 807 15.06 -10.71 -15.82
CA GLU A 807 14.04 -11.60 -15.28
C GLU A 807 12.68 -10.92 -15.07
N SER A 808 12.67 -9.61 -14.82
CA SER A 808 11.44 -8.82 -14.65
C SER A 808 10.85 -8.41 -16.00
N LEU A 809 11.69 -8.10 -17.00
CA LEU A 809 11.28 -7.86 -18.38
C LEU A 809 10.69 -9.13 -19.01
N ALA A 810 11.33 -10.28 -18.83
CA ALA A 810 10.83 -11.58 -19.29
C ALA A 810 9.45 -11.91 -18.68
N ASN A 811 9.32 -11.79 -17.36
CA ASN A 811 8.04 -12.06 -16.66
C ASN A 811 6.93 -11.06 -17.07
N SER A 812 7.26 -9.80 -17.37
CA SER A 812 6.33 -8.83 -17.93
C SER A 812 5.85 -9.22 -19.34
N LEU A 813 6.76 -9.71 -20.20
CA LEU A 813 6.42 -10.22 -21.54
C LEU A 813 5.57 -11.48 -21.46
N GLU A 814 5.95 -12.46 -20.63
CA GLU A 814 5.20 -13.69 -20.35
C GLU A 814 3.76 -13.38 -19.88
N THR A 815 3.62 -12.36 -19.01
CA THR A 815 2.31 -11.89 -18.55
C THR A 815 1.50 -11.27 -19.69
N CYS A 816 2.10 -10.44 -20.53
CA CYS A 816 1.42 -9.88 -21.70
C CYS A 816 0.99 -10.97 -22.70
N LEU A 817 1.84 -11.95 -22.98
CA LEU A 817 1.54 -13.12 -23.82
C LEU A 817 0.43 -13.96 -23.22
N SER A 818 0.40 -14.12 -21.89
CA SER A 818 -0.65 -14.85 -21.17
C SER A 818 -2.01 -14.14 -21.27
N ILE A 819 -2.03 -12.80 -21.14
CA ILE A 819 -3.24 -11.99 -21.35
C ILE A 819 -3.73 -12.15 -22.79
N CYS A 820 -2.85 -12.02 -23.79
CA CYS A 820 -3.22 -12.17 -25.19
C CYS A 820 -3.75 -13.57 -25.51
N SER A 821 -3.07 -14.62 -25.04
CA SER A 821 -3.48 -16.02 -25.14
C SER A 821 -4.85 -16.29 -24.50
N ALA A 822 -5.14 -15.64 -23.37
CA ALA A 822 -6.43 -15.77 -22.70
C ALA A 822 -7.56 -15.04 -23.45
N LEU A 823 -7.35 -13.86 -24.03
CA LEU A 823 -8.34 -13.19 -24.91
C LEU A 823 -8.67 -14.05 -26.13
N GLU A 824 -7.64 -14.58 -26.80
CA GLU A 824 -7.79 -15.47 -27.96
C GLU A 824 -8.69 -16.68 -27.65
N ARG A 825 -8.54 -17.24 -26.45
CA ARG A 825 -9.24 -18.46 -25.98
C ARG A 825 -10.51 -18.20 -25.17
N ASN A 826 -10.83 -16.93 -24.85
CA ASN A 826 -12.04 -16.59 -24.11
C ASN A 826 -13.28 -16.60 -25.02
N GLN A 827 -13.78 -17.81 -25.32
CA GLN A 827 -14.94 -18.01 -26.19
C GLN A 827 -16.20 -18.33 -25.38
N VAL A 828 -17.37 -18.10 -25.99
CA VAL A 828 -18.67 -18.54 -25.49
C VAL A 828 -19.02 -19.87 -26.16
N TYR A 829 -19.47 -20.85 -25.36
CA TYR A 829 -19.70 -22.22 -25.81
C TYR A 829 -21.16 -22.66 -25.63
N ARG A 830 -21.64 -23.53 -26.52
CA ARG A 830 -22.95 -24.19 -26.43
C ARG A 830 -22.80 -25.71 -26.30
N SER A 831 -23.45 -26.29 -25.30
CA SER A 831 -23.50 -27.72 -25.06
C SER A 831 -24.40 -28.42 -26.08
N LEU A 832 -23.84 -29.42 -26.76
CA LEU A 832 -24.56 -30.28 -27.69
C LEU A 832 -25.38 -31.36 -26.97
N ASN A 833 -25.10 -31.60 -25.69
CA ASN A 833 -25.84 -32.51 -24.81
C ASN A 833 -26.38 -31.78 -23.54
N PRO A 834 -27.30 -30.80 -23.66
CA PRO A 834 -27.75 -29.97 -22.54
C PRO A 834 -28.79 -30.65 -21.62
N LYS A 835 -29.05 -31.95 -21.78
CA LYS A 835 -30.08 -32.71 -21.03
C LYS A 835 -29.42 -33.80 -20.18
N CYS A 836 -29.12 -33.44 -18.94
CA CYS A 836 -28.27 -34.20 -18.01
C CYS A 836 -26.80 -34.29 -18.48
N GLU A 837 -25.91 -34.79 -17.61
CA GLU A 837 -24.50 -34.96 -17.97
C GLU A 837 -24.31 -36.01 -19.09
N PRO A 838 -23.43 -35.77 -20.08
CA PRO A 838 -23.08 -36.77 -21.08
C PRO A 838 -22.24 -37.89 -20.46
N ARG A 839 -22.31 -39.09 -21.04
CA ARG A 839 -21.51 -40.25 -20.59
C ARG A 839 -20.03 -40.08 -20.99
N LEU A 840 -19.27 -39.27 -20.26
CA LEU A 840 -17.89 -38.84 -20.57
C LEU A 840 -16.95 -39.98 -21.00
N GLY A 841 -17.05 -41.16 -20.37
CA GLY A 841 -16.25 -42.33 -20.74
C GLY A 841 -16.49 -42.91 -22.14
N HIS A 842 -17.61 -42.55 -22.80
CA HIS A 842 -17.85 -42.88 -24.21
C HIS A 842 -17.08 -41.98 -25.17
N HIS A 843 -16.58 -40.83 -24.71
CA HIS A 843 -15.81 -39.84 -25.47
C HIS A 843 -14.31 -39.89 -25.13
N GLY A 844 -13.83 -40.97 -24.48
CA GLY A 844 -12.42 -41.14 -24.08
C GLY A 844 -11.94 -40.21 -22.94
N LEU A 845 -12.76 -39.26 -22.50
CA LEU A 845 -12.35 -38.18 -21.59
C LEU A 845 -11.76 -38.69 -20.26
N TYR A 846 -12.35 -39.72 -19.65
CA TYR A 846 -11.80 -40.31 -18.40
C TYR A 846 -10.39 -40.89 -18.55
N GLU A 847 -10.02 -41.39 -19.74
CA GLU A 847 -8.68 -41.90 -20.01
C GLU A 847 -7.71 -40.73 -20.25
N SER A 848 -8.19 -39.64 -20.86
CA SER A 848 -7.41 -38.41 -21.14
C SER A 848 -6.98 -37.63 -19.89
N PHE A 849 -7.58 -37.88 -18.72
CA PHE A 849 -7.30 -37.14 -17.48
C PHE A 849 -6.11 -37.68 -16.68
N GLY A 850 -5.65 -38.90 -16.95
CA GLY A 850 -4.55 -39.54 -16.21
C GLY A 850 -4.84 -39.79 -14.72
N SER A 851 -3.82 -40.22 -13.98
CA SER A 851 -3.93 -40.59 -12.55
C SER A 851 -3.17 -39.61 -11.65
N GLY A 852 -3.88 -38.71 -10.98
CA GLY A 852 -3.28 -37.71 -10.09
C GLY A 852 -4.31 -36.82 -9.38
N THR A 853 -3.83 -35.76 -8.72
CA THR A 853 -4.70 -34.73 -8.11
C THR A 853 -5.34 -33.85 -9.18
N ASP A 854 -4.55 -33.48 -10.19
CA ASP A 854 -4.91 -32.53 -11.24
C ASP A 854 -5.99 -33.11 -12.17
N SER A 855 -5.94 -34.44 -12.39
CA SER A 855 -7.01 -35.24 -12.99
C SER A 855 -8.39 -34.98 -12.36
N LYS A 856 -8.45 -34.81 -11.03
CA LYS A 856 -9.71 -34.51 -10.31
C LYS A 856 -10.14 -33.04 -10.43
N GLN A 857 -9.20 -32.11 -10.60
CA GLN A 857 -9.53 -30.71 -10.88
C GLN A 857 -10.05 -30.57 -12.31
N LEU A 858 -9.39 -31.18 -13.30
CA LEU A 858 -9.82 -31.19 -14.69
C LEU A 858 -11.18 -31.89 -14.88
N GLN A 859 -11.46 -32.99 -14.16
CA GLN A 859 -12.79 -33.60 -14.12
C GLN A 859 -13.88 -32.66 -13.59
N ARG A 860 -13.58 -31.80 -12.60
CA ARG A 860 -14.51 -30.78 -12.10
C ARG A 860 -14.66 -29.61 -13.09
N ALA A 861 -13.58 -29.19 -13.74
CA ALA A 861 -13.59 -28.15 -14.76
C ALA A 861 -14.48 -28.54 -15.96
N VAL A 862 -14.34 -29.77 -16.43
CA VAL A 862 -15.19 -30.35 -17.50
C VAL A 862 -16.68 -30.32 -17.13
N GLN A 863 -17.05 -30.58 -15.88
CA GLN A 863 -18.44 -30.50 -15.43
C GLN A 863 -18.96 -29.06 -15.32
N TRP A 864 -18.13 -28.10 -14.87
CA TRP A 864 -18.48 -26.67 -14.91
C TRP A 864 -18.70 -26.18 -16.33
N VAL A 865 -17.78 -26.48 -17.26
CA VAL A 865 -17.90 -26.08 -18.68
C VAL A 865 -19.15 -26.70 -19.30
N LEU A 866 -19.40 -28.00 -19.12
CA LEU A 866 -20.62 -28.65 -19.65
C LEU A 866 -21.93 -28.06 -19.11
N ASN A 867 -21.91 -27.53 -17.88
CA ASN A 867 -23.10 -26.97 -17.24
C ASN A 867 -23.37 -25.50 -17.62
N PHE A 868 -22.32 -24.71 -17.85
CA PHE A 868 -22.41 -23.28 -18.20
C PHE A 868 -22.17 -22.99 -19.69
N SER A 869 -21.87 -23.99 -20.52
CA SER A 869 -21.93 -23.87 -21.99
C SER A 869 -23.39 -23.80 -22.47
N ASP A 870 -24.08 -22.71 -22.13
CA ASP A 870 -25.46 -22.44 -22.50
C ASP A 870 -25.60 -21.50 -23.71
N GLY A 871 -24.46 -21.04 -24.25
CA GLY A 871 -24.40 -20.04 -25.31
C GLY A 871 -24.43 -18.59 -24.81
N THR A 872 -24.28 -18.34 -23.50
CA THR A 872 -24.20 -16.97 -22.94
C THR A 872 -23.01 -16.72 -22.01
N HIS A 873 -22.41 -17.75 -21.40
CA HIS A 873 -21.23 -17.60 -20.54
C HIS A 873 -19.92 -17.87 -21.31
N SER A 874 -18.93 -16.99 -21.11
CA SER A 874 -17.57 -17.15 -21.64
C SER A 874 -16.67 -18.00 -20.73
N VAL A 875 -15.49 -18.40 -21.21
CA VAL A 875 -14.49 -19.13 -20.40
C VAL A 875 -14.14 -18.38 -19.10
N VAL A 876 -14.01 -17.04 -19.13
CA VAL A 876 -13.70 -16.25 -17.93
C VAL A 876 -14.89 -16.17 -16.96
N ASP A 877 -16.14 -16.11 -17.45
CA ASP A 877 -17.33 -16.23 -16.59
C ASP A 877 -17.33 -17.57 -15.86
N ILE A 878 -17.03 -18.66 -16.56
CA ILE A 878 -17.00 -20.00 -16.00
C ILE A 878 -15.84 -20.16 -14.99
N ALA A 879 -14.66 -19.58 -15.27
CA ALA A 879 -13.51 -19.60 -14.36
C ALA A 879 -13.77 -18.82 -13.06
N GLU A 880 -14.27 -17.58 -13.16
CA GLU A 880 -14.69 -16.79 -12.00
C GLU A 880 -15.79 -17.50 -11.20
N ARG A 881 -16.79 -18.08 -11.89
CA ARG A 881 -17.95 -18.73 -11.25
C ARG A 881 -17.61 -20.05 -10.56
N ALA A 882 -16.64 -20.79 -11.11
CA ALA A 882 -16.13 -22.05 -10.55
C ALA A 882 -15.09 -21.86 -9.44
N ASP A 883 -14.57 -20.63 -9.27
CA ASP A 883 -13.35 -20.29 -8.51
C ASP A 883 -12.11 -21.09 -8.96
N PHE A 884 -11.95 -21.25 -10.28
CA PHE A 884 -10.90 -22.04 -10.91
C PHE A 884 -9.95 -21.14 -11.73
N ASP A 885 -8.74 -21.65 -12.01
CA ASP A 885 -7.80 -20.99 -12.92
C ASP A 885 -8.32 -21.00 -14.37
N PHE A 886 -8.11 -19.90 -15.10
CA PHE A 886 -8.62 -19.71 -16.46
C PHE A 886 -8.13 -20.80 -17.43
N GLU A 887 -6.84 -21.15 -17.42
CA GLU A 887 -6.26 -22.13 -18.34
C GLU A 887 -6.84 -23.53 -18.09
N LEU A 888 -7.21 -23.85 -16.85
CA LEU A 888 -7.86 -25.11 -16.51
C LEU A 888 -9.28 -25.20 -17.10
N ILE A 889 -10.01 -24.08 -17.17
CA ILE A 889 -11.33 -24.02 -17.82
C ILE A 889 -11.19 -24.00 -19.34
N ALA A 890 -10.26 -23.21 -19.90
CA ALA A 890 -9.97 -23.17 -21.34
C ALA A 890 -9.59 -24.56 -21.87
N THR A 891 -8.64 -25.24 -21.20
CA THR A 891 -8.21 -26.61 -21.54
C THR A 891 -9.35 -27.63 -21.39
N ALA A 892 -10.31 -27.41 -20.48
CA ALA A 892 -11.48 -28.26 -20.36
C ALA A 892 -12.48 -28.04 -21.51
N ALA A 893 -12.67 -26.79 -21.95
CA ALA A 893 -13.51 -26.44 -23.10
C ALA A 893 -12.95 -26.99 -24.41
N GLU A 894 -11.66 -26.77 -24.69
CA GLU A 894 -10.98 -27.30 -25.88
C GLU A 894 -11.10 -28.83 -26.01
N ARG A 895 -10.95 -29.56 -24.90
CA ARG A 895 -11.15 -31.02 -24.88
C ARG A 895 -12.59 -31.42 -25.13
N LEU A 896 -13.57 -30.66 -24.63
CA LEU A 896 -14.99 -30.93 -24.84
C LEU A 896 -15.42 -30.64 -26.29
N GLU A 897 -14.85 -29.61 -26.91
CA GLU A 897 -15.05 -29.26 -28.32
C GLU A 897 -14.42 -30.32 -29.24
N GLN A 898 -13.16 -30.70 -29.00
CA GLN A 898 -12.50 -31.81 -29.70
C GLN A 898 -13.26 -33.15 -29.59
N CYS A 899 -13.96 -33.37 -28.47
CA CYS A 899 -14.80 -34.56 -28.26
C CYS A 899 -16.25 -34.42 -28.75
N GLY A 900 -16.63 -33.31 -29.39
CA GLY A 900 -17.97 -33.07 -29.95
C GLY A 900 -19.07 -32.99 -28.90
N LEU A 901 -18.78 -32.42 -27.72
CA LEU A 901 -19.73 -32.24 -26.62
C LEU A 901 -20.17 -30.78 -26.42
N ILE A 902 -19.34 -29.82 -26.83
CA ILE A 902 -19.67 -28.40 -26.95
C ILE A 902 -19.24 -27.90 -28.33
N GLU A 903 -19.75 -26.75 -28.75
CA GLU A 903 -19.34 -26.00 -29.94
C GLU A 903 -19.18 -24.51 -29.58
N ALA A 904 -18.19 -23.83 -30.16
CA ALA A 904 -18.09 -22.37 -30.05
C ALA A 904 -19.32 -21.66 -30.66
N VAL A 905 -19.72 -20.52 -30.09
CA VAL A 905 -20.84 -19.70 -30.57
C VAL A 905 -20.32 -18.42 -31.21
N ASP A 906 -20.51 -18.29 -32.53
CA ASP A 906 -20.29 -17.02 -33.24
C ASP A 906 -21.25 -15.94 -32.71
N ASP A 907 -20.68 -14.87 -32.14
CA ASP A 907 -21.39 -13.74 -31.49
C ASP A 907 -22.08 -12.79 -32.48
N ARG A 908 -22.75 -13.34 -33.49
CA ARG A 908 -23.32 -12.60 -34.63
C ARG A 908 -24.75 -13.01 -35.00
N SER A 909 -25.47 -13.73 -34.12
CA SER A 909 -26.85 -14.15 -34.45
C SER A 909 -27.87 -14.40 -33.33
N GLN A 910 -27.51 -14.45 -32.04
CA GLN A 910 -28.48 -14.88 -30.98
C GLN A 910 -28.70 -13.92 -29.79
N LEU A 911 -27.89 -12.87 -29.61
CA LEU A 911 -28.18 -11.81 -28.64
C LEU A 911 -29.15 -10.78 -29.24
N GLY A 912 -30.46 -11.06 -29.09
CA GLY A 912 -31.55 -10.25 -29.66
C GLY A 912 -31.79 -8.91 -28.96
N MET A 913 -30.91 -7.93 -29.18
CA MET A 913 -31.12 -6.53 -28.79
C MET A 913 -31.66 -5.69 -29.96
N ASP A 914 -32.93 -5.94 -30.32
CA ASP A 914 -33.67 -5.11 -31.27
C ASP A 914 -34.34 -3.92 -30.55
N ASN A 915 -33.78 -2.72 -30.75
CA ASN A 915 -34.40 -1.39 -30.64
C ASN A 915 -35.45 -1.12 -29.52
N ALA A 916 -35.06 -0.38 -28.48
CA ALA A 916 -35.95 0.45 -27.64
C ALA A 916 -35.21 1.69 -27.09
#